data_AF-A0A815P8Y2-F1
#
_entry.id   AF-A0A815P8Y2-F1
#
_cell.length_a   1.000
_cell.length_b   1.000
_cell.length_c   1.000
_cell.angle_alpha   90.00
_cell.angle_beta   90.00
_cell.angle_gamma   90.00
#
_symmetry.space_group_name_H-M   'P 1'
#
loop_
_entity.id
_entity.type
_entity.pdbx_description
1 polymer ?
#
loop_
_entity_poly.entity_id
_entity_poly.type
_entity_poly.pdbx_seq_one_letter_code
_entity_poly.pdbx_strand_id
1 'polypeptide(L)'
;MFAVQRYILRIRRYFLRYQLLFHKRPKLRQILRILLILIAGFLIINIINGVLFTTILFFQEDIREPDYDLDTRPYYKTIELKKRFDSSGNYLIVQNFVQYQSNLTKNAHLLALNLHTNIQNLHSLLNHTKVWDGPISLSLYIKGARASDDIDYASIWLRCNRRLFKVLNVHLIMSAKAYERSISNQHNTHSVKYAVSCQNIKYINHSDETDSTLYPSNLLRNVARAGTTPTTVQYILTLDIDIYPAPDLFHHLVSFYTQTKSTEDFNRTLYVIPSFEIHLDAVKNSAPLPQNKNELILLWNDHQLQPFQADVCPTCQFLTNYQAWKQEASNDKIVPLFRPHYAQPWQPYYVGPKDAPTYDARFKAHAHARISQCCESYVAGYDFVVLNNIYLYRLGFLDKSQLPNTELIDDDTSMLLFDQFREDLAKHYVNSTRKYMDSEETMNSSQTNLMIRVPSQTFKDRLKKCLGLPKTIHGDYTDNEQCVWPSNILLCATVFLEDAVNYQSISHKVTRNYLSIYRWFASPLIKKLHQIILWMNLCLALFEPPSSFSITSDVRDQPNRIVFPYYGLLAVEGLTLLWFLAYICTKFRLRRIFRPIFMIESSQLMKKVFKAVHQQSLTIIACITLTFIHILFFAVMAMYLFPKSDIRPDSQNTTYFDTLHNSIFELLVLYSTANNPDIMMPAYSDRRLNSLFFIVFVIIGIYWLQNIITAVVYRAFRGYFLNAIINSLLRRRTAVQGSFEILKKRVLSNGSIETKDTIPISLVQAVLESVSITKWHFDLINHNLNELQNVNEAINLEQYCNIMRLLDLNPRLAPDVQIQRLNENLLDRLKAVGRSKAFDLIGTIFAILSVLLVTIEVGHRHLNTNYRDVVTYLVPLVYVNLSFMIYFVLEILIKAWAYGPSHFFRSSTIHVLEATVALSCLILQAVYMSLYKTPLVSLVYTDSIQQERSVFTLWAAIKTCNMLFIYRLIRFLPASKNIRIIVGTVLDEVRNGGAFFGVLFSCYYAYSLLGMELFGGAVGELYKRSNISNQTVCGSYQQLEYWPNGFDDFYSSIVTLYHIMVVNQWFVFVNGFREATNSKWSELYFIFWYLFVTNIGLNICLALSGDIHDAKKKRADQQEELIVSNMYDIYRADIKEPSSDQIVQRLNQHPYINFLDYTSDRFIYT
;
A
#
# COMPACT_ATOMS: atom_id res chain seq x y z
N MET A 1 6.67 38.16 6.88
CA MET A 1 8.10 38.11 6.47
C MET A 1 9.09 38.50 7.57
N PHE A 2 9.05 39.70 8.16
CA PHE A 2 10.10 40.19 9.09
C PHE A 2 10.49 39.25 10.27
N ALA A 3 9.54 38.50 10.84
CA ALA A 3 9.84 37.51 11.89
C ALA A 3 10.74 36.36 11.40
N VAL A 4 10.51 35.88 10.17
CA VAL A 4 11.30 34.81 9.53
C VAL A 4 12.73 35.27 9.28
N GLN A 5 12.92 36.52 8.85
CA GLN A 5 14.24 37.10 8.61
C GLN A 5 15.08 37.21 9.90
N ARG A 6 14.46 37.59 11.04
CA ARG A 6 15.10 37.56 12.37
C ARG A 6 15.45 36.13 12.82
N TYR A 7 14.62 35.15 12.49
CA TYR A 7 14.85 33.74 12.85
C TYR A 7 16.02 33.13 12.05
N ILE A 8 16.07 33.38 10.73
CA ILE A 8 17.18 32.98 9.85
C ILE A 8 18.51 33.63 10.29
N LEU A 9 18.51 34.90 10.69
CA LEU A 9 19.70 35.57 11.23
C LEU A 9 20.19 34.96 12.55
N ARG A 10 19.29 34.52 13.44
CA ARG A 10 19.67 33.78 14.66
C ARG A 10 20.26 32.40 14.32
N ILE A 11 19.64 31.64 13.42
CA ILE A 11 20.15 30.33 12.97
C ILE A 11 21.55 30.48 12.33
N ARG A 12 21.76 31.49 11.47
CA ARG A 12 23.05 31.76 10.83
C ARG A 12 24.16 32.08 11.85
N ARG A 13 23.86 32.83 12.93
CA ARG A 13 24.81 33.09 14.04
C ARG A 13 25.12 31.83 14.84
N TYR A 14 24.15 30.97 15.10
CA TYR A 14 24.40 29.67 15.75
C TYR A 14 25.26 28.75 14.86
N PHE A 15 24.99 28.69 13.56
CA PHE A 15 25.75 27.86 12.63
C PHE A 15 27.22 28.30 12.51
N LEU A 16 27.48 29.61 12.49
CA LEU A 16 28.84 30.17 12.54
C LEU A 16 29.59 29.85 13.85
N ARG A 17 28.91 29.92 15.01
CA ARG A 17 29.50 29.47 16.29
C ARG A 17 29.83 27.97 16.29
N TYR A 18 28.99 27.14 15.70
CA TYR A 18 29.23 25.69 15.60
C TYR A 18 30.33 25.31 14.59
N GLN A 19 30.56 26.09 13.53
CA GLN A 19 31.66 25.82 12.58
C GLN A 19 33.05 25.97 13.21
N LEU A 20 33.24 26.94 14.12
CA LEU A 20 34.50 27.19 14.81
C LEU A 20 34.87 26.06 15.80
N LEU A 21 33.90 25.51 16.53
CA LEU A 21 34.12 24.40 17.47
C LEU A 21 34.52 23.07 16.79
N PHE A 22 34.18 22.88 15.52
CA PHE A 22 34.39 21.60 14.80
C PHE A 22 35.55 21.62 13.79
N HIS A 23 36.58 22.44 13.98
CA HIS A 23 37.73 22.46 13.07
C HIS A 23 38.66 21.23 13.18
N LYS A 24 38.64 20.51 14.31
CA LYS A 24 39.62 19.43 14.62
C LYS A 24 39.22 17.99 14.24
N ARG A 25 38.02 17.70 13.70
CA ARG A 25 37.60 16.31 13.35
C ARG A 25 36.78 16.21 12.05
N PRO A 26 37.39 15.90 10.88
CA PRO A 26 36.70 15.92 9.59
C PRO A 26 35.66 14.80 9.40
N LYS A 27 35.91 13.58 9.91
CA LYS A 27 34.98 12.45 9.80
C LYS A 27 33.63 12.74 10.49
N LEU A 28 33.65 13.40 11.65
CA LEU A 28 32.42 13.79 12.36
C LEU A 28 31.65 14.86 11.59
N ARG A 29 32.33 15.78 10.90
CA ARG A 29 31.69 16.83 10.07
C ARG A 29 30.95 16.25 8.86
N GLN A 30 31.44 15.15 8.27
CA GLN A 30 30.70 14.39 7.23
C GLN A 30 29.50 13.65 7.81
N ILE A 31 29.68 12.91 8.91
CA ILE A 31 28.58 12.16 9.55
C ILE A 31 27.47 13.12 10.00
N LEU A 32 27.81 14.25 10.63
CA LEU A 32 26.82 15.24 11.07
C LEU A 32 26.13 15.92 9.89
N ARG A 33 26.81 16.15 8.76
CA ARG A 33 26.18 16.64 7.52
C ARG A 33 25.21 15.63 6.94
N ILE A 34 25.58 14.36 6.85
CA ILE A 34 24.70 13.29 6.35
C ILE A 34 23.50 13.12 7.29
N LEU A 35 23.72 13.15 8.60
CA LEU A 35 22.66 13.08 9.60
C LEU A 35 21.74 14.30 9.52
N LEU A 36 22.27 15.52 9.36
CA LEU A 36 21.47 16.73 9.15
C LEU A 36 20.72 16.71 7.81
N ILE A 37 21.27 16.14 6.75
CA ILE A 37 20.59 15.98 5.46
C ILE A 37 19.51 14.90 5.54
N LEU A 38 19.72 13.81 6.30
CA LEU A 38 18.70 12.78 6.54
C LEU A 38 17.60 13.29 7.48
N ILE A 39 17.94 14.04 8.53
CA ILE A 39 16.97 14.66 9.44
C ILE A 39 16.20 15.78 8.72
N ALA A 40 16.87 16.62 7.93
CA ALA A 40 16.21 17.63 7.10
C ALA A 40 15.38 16.96 6.00
N GLY A 41 15.85 15.89 5.38
CA GLY A 41 15.07 15.11 4.40
C GLY A 41 13.85 14.46 5.03
N PHE A 42 13.97 13.88 6.23
CA PHE A 42 12.85 13.32 6.98
C PHE A 42 11.88 14.41 7.47
N LEU A 43 12.38 15.56 7.93
CA LEU A 43 11.53 16.71 8.27
C LEU A 43 10.86 17.31 7.02
N ILE A 44 11.56 17.41 5.90
CA ILE A 44 10.98 17.88 4.63
C ILE A 44 9.97 16.87 4.11
N ILE A 45 10.19 15.56 4.22
CA ILE A 45 9.19 14.54 3.86
C ILE A 45 8.00 14.58 4.82
N ASN A 46 8.19 14.78 6.13
CA ASN A 46 7.07 14.91 7.07
C ASN A 46 6.38 16.29 7.02
N ILE A 47 7.05 17.34 6.55
CA ILE A 47 6.46 18.65 6.25
C ILE A 47 5.76 18.60 4.89
N ILE A 48 6.28 17.88 3.90
CA ILE A 48 5.61 17.65 2.61
C ILE A 48 4.40 16.76 2.84
N ASN A 49 4.53 15.63 3.54
CA ASN A 49 3.39 14.77 3.90
C ASN A 49 2.43 15.48 4.85
N GLY A 50 2.93 16.29 5.79
CA GLY A 50 2.10 17.09 6.69
C GLY A 50 1.36 18.21 5.95
N VAL A 51 1.99 18.85 4.98
CA VAL A 51 1.38 19.84 4.08
C VAL A 51 0.47 19.16 3.06
N LEU A 52 0.78 17.96 2.57
CA LEU A 52 -0.13 17.16 1.73
C LEU A 52 -1.36 16.75 2.54
N PHE A 53 -1.17 16.30 3.78
CA PHE A 53 -2.25 15.86 4.64
C PHE A 53 -3.11 17.05 5.11
N THR A 54 -2.49 18.20 5.43
CA THR A 54 -3.26 19.41 5.71
C THR A 54 -3.87 20.04 4.47
N THR A 55 -3.25 19.99 3.27
CA THR A 55 -3.94 20.45 2.04
C THR A 55 -5.03 19.50 1.62
N ILE A 56 -4.87 18.18 1.73
CA ILE A 56 -5.95 17.21 1.48
C ILE A 56 -7.11 17.44 2.46
N LEU A 57 -6.84 17.72 3.74
CA LEU A 57 -7.88 18.09 4.71
C LEU A 57 -8.49 19.48 4.43
N PHE A 58 -7.70 20.50 4.05
CA PHE A 58 -8.21 21.82 3.69
C PHE A 58 -9.05 21.80 2.40
N PHE A 59 -8.70 20.95 1.44
CA PHE A 59 -9.48 20.70 0.22
C PHE A 59 -10.70 19.78 0.46
N GLN A 60 -10.83 19.14 1.63
CA GLN A 60 -12.00 18.32 1.97
C GLN A 60 -13.13 19.08 2.67
N GLU A 61 -12.89 20.27 3.24
CA GLU A 61 -13.99 21.06 3.85
C GLU A 61 -14.86 21.82 2.84
N ASP A 62 -14.37 22.05 1.61
CA ASP A 62 -15.09 22.81 0.56
C ASP A 62 -16.01 21.96 -0.34
N ILE A 63 -16.12 20.63 -0.13
CA ILE A 63 -16.98 19.74 -0.95
C ILE A 63 -18.19 19.24 -0.15
N ARG A 64 -19.07 20.17 0.19
CA ARG A 64 -20.51 19.90 0.37
C ARG A 64 -21.27 20.61 -0.75
N GLU A 65 -21.35 20.00 -1.93
CA GLU A 65 -22.23 20.48 -2.98
C GLU A 65 -23.70 20.12 -2.65
N PRO A 66 -24.66 21.04 -2.87
CA PRO A 66 -26.07 20.79 -2.56
C PRO A 66 -26.72 19.86 -3.59
N ASP A 67 -27.68 19.05 -3.16
CA ASP A 67 -28.51 18.25 -4.07
C ASP A 67 -29.27 19.15 -5.05
N TYR A 68 -29.06 18.93 -6.35
CA TYR A 68 -29.71 19.69 -7.42
C TYR A 68 -30.95 18.95 -7.94
N ASP A 69 -32.13 19.53 -7.79
CA ASP A 69 -33.35 19.08 -8.45
C ASP A 69 -33.20 19.21 -9.98
N LEU A 70 -33.15 18.07 -10.68
CA LEU A 70 -32.83 17.95 -12.10
C LEU A 70 -34.11 17.81 -12.95
N ASP A 71 -34.46 18.88 -13.67
CA ASP A 71 -35.57 18.94 -14.62
C ASP A 71 -35.03 19.09 -16.06
N THR A 72 -35.28 18.08 -16.90
CA THR A 72 -34.77 18.00 -18.28
C THR A 72 -35.73 18.61 -19.33
N ARG A 73 -36.98 18.95 -18.94
CA ARG A 73 -38.03 19.47 -19.85
C ARG A 73 -37.61 20.68 -20.72
N PRO A 74 -36.79 21.65 -20.25
CA PRO A 74 -36.35 22.77 -21.09
C PRO A 74 -35.54 22.35 -22.32
N TYR A 75 -34.82 21.23 -22.25
CA TYR A 75 -33.97 20.75 -23.35
C TYR A 75 -34.80 20.11 -24.47
N TYR A 76 -35.78 19.27 -24.14
CA TYR A 76 -36.73 18.73 -25.15
C TYR A 76 -37.51 19.84 -25.86
N LYS A 77 -37.99 20.84 -25.12
CA LYS A 77 -38.63 22.03 -25.71
C LYS A 77 -37.70 22.79 -26.67
N THR A 78 -36.40 22.81 -26.39
CA THR A 78 -35.39 23.43 -27.27
C THR A 78 -35.18 22.63 -28.56
N ILE A 79 -35.22 21.29 -28.47
CA ILE A 79 -35.16 20.39 -29.64
C ILE A 79 -36.36 20.63 -30.55
N GLU A 80 -37.58 20.67 -30.01
CA GLU A 80 -38.80 20.90 -30.80
C GLU A 80 -38.81 22.26 -31.50
N LEU A 81 -38.38 23.33 -30.80
CA LEU A 81 -38.38 24.70 -31.33
C LEU A 81 -37.30 24.97 -32.38
N LYS A 82 -36.20 24.21 -32.39
CA LYS A 82 -35.01 24.47 -33.24
C LYS A 82 -34.65 23.34 -34.20
N LYS A 83 -35.53 22.34 -34.38
CA LYS A 83 -35.28 21.21 -35.28
C LYS A 83 -35.21 21.63 -36.75
N ARG A 84 -34.18 21.15 -37.45
CA ARG A 84 -34.00 21.27 -38.90
C ARG A 84 -33.39 19.98 -39.45
N PHE A 85 -33.85 19.50 -40.61
CA PHE A 85 -33.20 18.38 -41.28
C PHE A 85 -32.02 18.83 -42.16
N ASP A 86 -31.06 17.93 -42.36
CA ASP A 86 -29.99 18.09 -43.35
C ASP A 86 -30.53 18.00 -44.78
N SER A 87 -29.69 18.30 -45.79
CA SER A 87 -30.09 18.26 -47.20
C SER A 87 -30.49 16.88 -47.71
N SER A 88 -30.06 15.79 -47.05
CA SER A 88 -30.48 14.42 -47.39
C SER A 88 -31.72 13.93 -46.63
N GLY A 89 -32.22 14.70 -45.66
CA GLY A 89 -33.34 14.31 -44.79
C GLY A 89 -33.04 13.21 -43.77
N ASN A 90 -31.81 12.67 -43.73
CA ASN A 90 -31.44 11.54 -42.88
C ASN A 90 -31.08 11.93 -41.44
N TYR A 91 -30.71 13.20 -41.21
CA TYR A 91 -30.22 13.69 -39.93
C TYR A 91 -31.00 14.94 -39.48
N LEU A 92 -31.40 14.92 -38.21
CA LEU A 92 -31.92 16.07 -37.49
C LEU A 92 -30.75 16.86 -36.89
N ILE A 93 -30.77 18.18 -37.09
CA ILE A 93 -29.81 19.15 -36.57
C ILE A 93 -30.56 20.15 -35.68
N VAL A 94 -30.07 20.32 -34.45
CA VAL A 94 -30.55 21.31 -33.48
C VAL A 94 -29.36 22.21 -33.12
N GLN A 95 -29.29 23.38 -33.75
CA GLN A 95 -28.20 24.34 -33.49
C GLN A 95 -28.44 25.14 -32.20
N ASN A 96 -27.35 25.46 -31.48
CA ASN A 96 -27.40 26.21 -30.22
C ASN A 96 -28.35 25.55 -29.21
N PHE A 97 -28.17 24.23 -29.00
CA PHE A 97 -28.87 23.46 -27.97
C PHE A 97 -28.47 23.93 -26.57
N VAL A 98 -27.18 24.25 -26.38
CA VAL A 98 -26.67 25.07 -25.27
C VAL A 98 -25.84 26.20 -25.86
N GLN A 99 -26.12 27.43 -25.47
CA GLN A 99 -25.40 28.63 -25.91
C GLN A 99 -24.67 29.28 -24.73
N TYR A 100 -23.51 29.89 -25.00
CA TYR A 100 -22.70 30.55 -23.98
C TYR A 100 -23.40 31.76 -23.33
N GLN A 101 -23.15 32.01 -22.04
CA GLN A 101 -23.93 32.97 -21.23
C GLN A 101 -23.23 34.32 -20.95
N SER A 102 -21.98 34.52 -21.39
CA SER A 102 -21.19 35.71 -21.06
C SER A 102 -20.48 36.32 -22.27
N ASN A 103 -20.32 37.65 -22.28
CA ASN A 103 -19.40 38.33 -23.20
C ASN A 103 -17.98 37.81 -22.96
N LEU A 104 -17.40 37.20 -24.00
CA LEU A 104 -16.06 36.64 -23.97
C LEU A 104 -14.98 37.74 -23.87
N THR A 105 -13.73 37.35 -23.64
CA THR A 105 -12.58 38.27 -23.50
C THR A 105 -12.34 39.09 -24.78
N LYS A 106 -11.67 40.26 -24.66
CA LYS A 106 -11.45 41.22 -25.77
C LYS A 106 -10.90 40.62 -27.08
N ASN A 107 -10.19 39.49 -27.01
CA ASN A 107 -9.56 38.83 -28.16
C ASN A 107 -10.25 37.52 -28.59
N ALA A 108 -11.31 37.09 -27.91
CA ALA A 108 -12.05 35.87 -28.24
C ALA A 108 -12.77 35.94 -29.61
N HIS A 109 -12.73 37.09 -30.27
CA HIS A 109 -13.33 37.30 -31.58
C HIS A 109 -12.44 36.89 -32.77
N LEU A 110 -11.23 36.39 -32.52
CA LEU A 110 -10.27 36.09 -33.58
C LEU A 110 -10.28 34.62 -34.02
N LEU A 111 -10.35 33.69 -33.06
CA LEU A 111 -10.10 32.26 -33.27
C LEU A 111 -11.06 31.40 -32.44
N ALA A 112 -11.65 30.36 -33.04
CA ALA A 112 -12.49 29.37 -32.36
C ALA A 112 -12.06 27.93 -32.66
N LEU A 113 -12.31 27.04 -31.70
CA LEU A 113 -12.09 25.59 -31.82
C LEU A 113 -13.42 24.88 -32.11
N ASN A 114 -13.47 24.15 -33.22
CA ASN A 114 -14.60 23.32 -33.61
C ASN A 114 -14.28 21.87 -33.28
N LEU A 115 -15.18 21.20 -32.55
CA LEU A 115 -15.07 19.80 -32.15
C LEU A 115 -16.32 19.03 -32.59
N HIS A 116 -16.18 17.73 -32.80
CA HIS A 116 -17.31 16.81 -32.84
C HIS A 116 -17.05 15.56 -32.02
N THR A 117 -18.11 15.02 -31.43
CA THR A 117 -18.02 13.83 -30.57
C THR A 117 -19.30 13.00 -30.64
N ASN A 118 -19.23 11.77 -30.18
CA ASN A 118 -20.41 10.96 -29.84
C ASN A 118 -20.71 11.10 -28.34
N ILE A 119 -21.87 10.61 -27.91
CA ILE A 119 -22.27 10.70 -26.50
C ILE A 119 -21.30 10.00 -25.52
N GLN A 120 -20.68 8.89 -25.94
CA GLN A 120 -19.68 8.14 -25.17
C GLN A 120 -18.46 9.00 -24.81
N ASN A 121 -17.93 9.73 -25.78
CA ASN A 121 -16.69 10.52 -25.65
C ASN A 121 -16.93 11.98 -25.21
N LEU A 122 -18.14 12.33 -24.75
CA LEU A 122 -18.46 13.67 -24.25
C LEU A 122 -17.57 14.09 -23.07
N HIS A 123 -17.14 13.13 -22.24
CA HIS A 123 -16.28 13.37 -21.08
C HIS A 123 -14.88 13.94 -21.45
N SER A 124 -14.36 13.62 -22.65
CA SER A 124 -13.06 14.10 -23.14
C SER A 124 -13.01 15.62 -23.35
N LEU A 125 -14.15 16.27 -23.50
CA LEU A 125 -14.27 17.73 -23.61
C LEU A 125 -13.62 18.46 -22.42
N LEU A 126 -13.66 17.88 -21.22
CA LEU A 126 -13.04 18.46 -20.02
C LEU A 126 -11.52 18.62 -20.14
N ASN A 127 -10.86 17.80 -20.95
CA ASN A 127 -9.43 17.92 -21.18
C ASN A 127 -9.11 19.04 -22.18
N HIS A 128 -9.91 19.21 -23.24
CA HIS A 128 -9.81 20.37 -24.15
C HIS A 128 -9.94 21.69 -23.40
N THR A 129 -10.91 21.80 -22.48
CA THR A 129 -11.14 23.03 -21.70
C THR A 129 -10.05 23.35 -20.66
N LYS A 130 -9.03 22.50 -20.49
CA LYS A 130 -7.84 22.78 -19.66
C LYS A 130 -6.67 23.35 -20.45
N VAL A 131 -6.65 23.15 -21.77
CA VAL A 131 -5.54 23.54 -22.67
C VAL A 131 -5.95 24.62 -23.69
N TRP A 132 -7.25 24.92 -23.79
CA TRP A 132 -7.80 25.90 -24.72
C TRP A 132 -8.72 26.91 -24.01
N ASP A 133 -8.27 28.17 -23.95
CA ASP A 133 -8.99 29.28 -23.31
C ASP A 133 -9.98 30.02 -24.24
N GLY A 134 -10.00 29.66 -25.53
CA GLY A 134 -10.85 30.29 -26.54
C GLY A 134 -12.28 29.72 -26.59
N PRO A 135 -13.17 30.30 -27.43
CA PRO A 135 -14.50 29.75 -27.68
C PRO A 135 -14.42 28.37 -28.35
N ILE A 136 -15.33 27.47 -27.96
CA ILE A 136 -15.45 26.09 -28.43
C ILE A 136 -16.87 25.86 -29.00
N SER A 137 -16.95 25.35 -30.23
CA SER A 137 -18.19 24.94 -30.90
C SER A 137 -18.20 23.42 -31.04
N LEU A 138 -19.14 22.74 -30.38
CA LEU A 138 -19.20 21.28 -30.28
C LEU A 138 -20.44 20.69 -30.97
N SER A 139 -20.23 19.81 -31.96
CA SER A 139 -21.27 18.94 -32.52
C SER A 139 -21.35 17.62 -31.76
N LEU A 140 -22.46 17.37 -31.06
CA LEU A 140 -22.73 16.15 -30.32
C LEU A 140 -23.67 15.23 -31.12
N TYR A 141 -23.21 14.01 -31.43
CA TYR A 141 -23.99 13.00 -32.15
C TYR A 141 -24.60 11.95 -31.21
N ILE A 142 -25.89 11.68 -31.39
CA ILE A 142 -26.68 10.67 -30.65
C ILE A 142 -27.10 9.52 -31.59
N LYS A 143 -26.95 8.26 -31.12
CA LYS A 143 -27.23 7.04 -31.89
C LYS A 143 -28.63 6.49 -31.57
N GLY A 144 -29.31 5.91 -32.56
CA GLY A 144 -30.77 5.85 -32.58
C GLY A 144 -31.51 4.78 -31.78
N ALA A 145 -30.85 4.00 -30.92
CA ALA A 145 -31.51 2.95 -30.13
C ALA A 145 -32.23 3.50 -28.87
N ARG A 146 -31.60 4.44 -28.15
CA ARG A 146 -32.09 5.00 -26.86
C ARG A 146 -31.90 6.51 -26.80
N ALA A 147 -32.35 7.21 -27.84
CA ALA A 147 -32.10 8.64 -27.99
C ALA A 147 -32.62 9.50 -26.83
N SER A 148 -33.68 9.09 -26.12
CA SER A 148 -34.15 9.73 -24.87
C SER A 148 -33.07 9.72 -23.78
N ASP A 149 -32.47 8.56 -23.55
CA ASP A 149 -31.56 8.31 -22.43
C ASP A 149 -30.23 9.04 -22.69
N ASP A 150 -29.79 9.09 -23.95
CA ASP A 150 -28.64 9.87 -24.42
C ASP A 150 -28.87 11.39 -24.28
N ILE A 151 -30.08 11.89 -24.59
CA ILE A 151 -30.45 13.31 -24.41
C ILE A 151 -30.47 13.67 -22.92
N ASP A 152 -31.06 12.80 -22.09
CA ASP A 152 -31.11 13.00 -20.63
C ASP A 152 -29.68 13.01 -20.06
N TYR A 153 -28.84 12.03 -20.40
CA TYR A 153 -27.43 12.00 -20.00
C TYR A 153 -26.67 13.26 -20.45
N ALA A 154 -26.80 13.67 -21.71
CA ALA A 154 -26.18 14.90 -22.22
C ALA A 154 -26.63 16.13 -21.42
N SER A 155 -27.94 16.25 -21.15
CA SER A 155 -28.51 17.40 -20.45
C SER A 155 -28.04 17.49 -18.99
N ILE A 156 -28.01 16.36 -18.27
CA ILE A 156 -27.54 16.29 -16.88
C ILE A 156 -26.03 16.57 -16.83
N TRP A 157 -25.23 15.95 -17.71
CA TRP A 157 -23.78 16.14 -17.77
C TRP A 157 -23.41 17.60 -18.07
N LEU A 158 -24.08 18.22 -19.04
CA LEU A 158 -23.88 19.64 -19.37
C LEU A 158 -24.30 20.55 -18.19
N ARG A 159 -25.38 20.23 -17.48
CA ARG A 159 -25.83 21.03 -16.32
C ARG A 159 -24.87 20.94 -15.13
N CYS A 160 -24.35 19.75 -14.82
CA CYS A 160 -23.28 19.57 -13.84
C CYS A 160 -22.01 20.35 -14.23
N ASN A 161 -21.68 20.40 -15.52
CA ASN A 161 -20.53 21.14 -16.05
C ASN A 161 -20.87 22.57 -16.51
N ARG A 162 -21.88 23.23 -15.91
CA ARG A 162 -22.33 24.58 -16.31
C ARG A 162 -21.23 25.64 -16.35
N ARG A 163 -20.11 25.46 -15.61
CA ARG A 163 -18.93 26.34 -15.68
C ARG A 163 -18.35 26.46 -17.11
N LEU A 164 -18.52 25.42 -17.94
CA LEU A 164 -18.09 25.39 -19.34
C LEU A 164 -18.91 26.31 -20.25
N PHE A 165 -20.15 26.68 -19.87
CA PHE A 165 -21.03 27.55 -20.68
C PHE A 165 -20.55 29.01 -20.75
N LYS A 166 -19.34 29.32 -20.25
CA LYS A 166 -18.64 30.58 -20.54
C LYS A 166 -18.02 30.59 -21.93
N VAL A 167 -17.58 29.43 -22.43
CA VAL A 167 -16.83 29.28 -23.69
C VAL A 167 -17.43 28.26 -24.66
N LEU A 168 -18.32 27.38 -24.20
CA LEU A 168 -18.89 26.28 -24.96
C LEU A 168 -20.23 26.63 -25.63
N ASN A 169 -20.33 26.39 -26.94
CA ASN A 169 -21.58 26.28 -27.69
C ASN A 169 -21.79 24.81 -28.11
N VAL A 170 -23.00 24.27 -27.96
CA VAL A 170 -23.31 22.86 -28.26
C VAL A 170 -24.43 22.76 -29.29
N HIS A 171 -24.21 21.92 -30.30
CA HIS A 171 -25.14 21.57 -31.37
C HIS A 171 -25.47 20.08 -31.24
N LEU A 172 -26.73 19.71 -31.34
CA LEU A 172 -27.18 18.32 -31.22
C LEU A 172 -27.55 17.77 -32.60
N ILE A 173 -27.04 16.59 -32.93
CA ILE A 173 -27.30 15.89 -34.19
C ILE A 173 -27.74 14.45 -33.88
N MET A 174 -28.81 13.99 -34.52
CA MET A 174 -29.31 12.62 -34.41
C MET A 174 -29.88 12.17 -35.76
N SER A 175 -30.04 10.85 -36.00
CA SER A 175 -30.72 10.39 -37.22
C SER A 175 -32.23 10.68 -37.16
N ALA A 176 -32.89 10.81 -38.31
CA ALA A 176 -34.35 10.99 -38.38
C ALA A 176 -35.10 9.85 -37.63
N LYS A 177 -34.64 8.60 -37.83
CA LYS A 177 -35.15 7.41 -37.12
C LYS A 177 -34.96 7.47 -35.60
N ALA A 178 -33.86 8.05 -35.12
CA ALA A 178 -33.62 8.26 -33.68
C ALA A 178 -34.64 9.25 -33.10
N TYR A 179 -34.93 10.33 -33.83
CA TYR A 179 -35.90 11.35 -33.41
C TYR A 179 -37.33 10.79 -33.35
N GLU A 180 -37.77 10.06 -34.37
CA GLU A 180 -39.10 9.41 -34.39
C GLU A 180 -39.30 8.48 -33.19
N ARG A 181 -38.30 7.62 -32.89
CA ARG A 181 -38.31 6.75 -31.70
C ARG A 181 -38.30 7.53 -30.37
N SER A 182 -37.64 8.69 -30.33
CA SER A 182 -37.62 9.54 -29.12
C SER A 182 -39.01 10.13 -28.80
N ILE A 183 -39.80 10.46 -29.83
CA ILE A 183 -41.16 10.97 -29.67
C ILE A 183 -42.11 9.87 -29.18
N SER A 184 -42.02 8.65 -29.73
CA SER A 184 -42.91 7.55 -29.30
C SER A 184 -42.78 7.21 -27.80
N ASN A 185 -41.61 7.45 -27.20
CA ASN A 185 -41.39 7.22 -25.77
C ASN A 185 -41.88 8.37 -24.86
N GLN A 186 -42.15 9.58 -25.39
CA GLN A 186 -42.56 10.73 -24.57
C GLN A 186 -43.94 10.55 -23.89
N HIS A 187 -44.78 9.64 -24.38
CA HIS A 187 -46.13 9.45 -23.83
C HIS A 187 -46.19 8.64 -22.52
N ASN A 188 -45.09 8.05 -22.03
CA ASN A 188 -45.13 7.08 -20.92
C ASN A 188 -44.28 7.39 -19.66
N THR A 189 -43.55 8.52 -19.58
CA THR A 189 -42.68 8.80 -18.41
C THR A 189 -42.87 10.21 -17.81
N HIS A 190 -43.78 10.30 -16.82
CA HIS A 190 -43.80 11.44 -15.91
C HIS A 190 -42.61 11.40 -14.94
N SER A 191 -41.73 12.40 -15.04
CA SER A 191 -40.82 12.88 -13.98
C SER A 191 -40.02 11.84 -13.18
N VAL A 192 -38.89 11.38 -13.73
CA VAL A 192 -37.83 10.78 -12.90
C VAL A 192 -36.99 11.91 -12.29
N LYS A 193 -37.20 12.19 -10.99
CA LYS A 193 -36.26 13.00 -10.21
C LYS A 193 -34.97 12.20 -9.98
N TYR A 194 -33.97 12.39 -10.83
CA TYR A 194 -32.64 11.86 -10.60
C TYR A 194 -31.93 12.63 -9.48
N ALA A 195 -31.99 12.10 -8.25
CA ALA A 195 -31.09 12.49 -7.16
C ALA A 195 -29.69 11.91 -7.43
N VAL A 196 -29.01 12.44 -8.43
CA VAL A 196 -27.70 11.99 -8.89
C VAL A 196 -26.66 13.07 -8.62
N SER A 197 -25.77 12.80 -7.67
CA SER A 197 -24.56 13.61 -7.48
C SER A 197 -23.77 13.68 -8.79
N CYS A 198 -23.31 14.88 -9.16
CA CYS A 198 -22.55 15.12 -10.38
C CYS A 198 -21.27 14.27 -10.49
N GLN A 199 -20.78 13.70 -9.39
CA GLN A 199 -19.62 12.80 -9.34
C GLN A 199 -19.94 11.36 -9.80
N ASN A 200 -21.21 10.94 -9.76
CA ASN A 200 -21.65 9.57 -10.06
C ASN A 200 -22.15 9.39 -11.50
N ILE A 201 -22.17 10.46 -12.30
CA ILE A 201 -22.61 10.43 -13.70
C ILE A 201 -21.53 9.72 -14.55
N LYS A 202 -21.87 8.51 -15.01
CA LYS A 202 -21.07 7.75 -15.99
C LYS A 202 -21.97 7.34 -17.15
N TYR A 203 -21.48 7.48 -18.37
CA TYR A 203 -22.19 6.96 -19.54
C TYR A 203 -22.24 5.42 -19.45
N ILE A 204 -23.45 4.85 -19.47
CA ILE A 204 -23.64 3.40 -19.52
C ILE A 204 -23.59 3.01 -20.99
N ASN A 205 -22.54 2.31 -21.40
CA ASN A 205 -22.37 1.96 -22.80
C ASN A 205 -23.30 0.78 -23.17
N HIS A 206 -24.41 1.07 -23.84
CA HIS A 206 -25.35 0.06 -24.32
C HIS A 206 -24.86 -0.56 -25.64
N SER A 207 -24.54 -1.86 -25.60
CA SER A 207 -24.09 -2.65 -26.75
C SER A 207 -25.26 -3.08 -27.66
N ASP A 208 -26.12 -2.14 -28.03
CA ASP A 208 -27.26 -2.39 -28.92
C ASP A 208 -26.77 -2.29 -30.38
N GLU A 209 -26.37 -3.44 -30.97
CA GLU A 209 -25.76 -3.57 -32.32
C GLU A 209 -26.73 -3.27 -33.49
N THR A 210 -27.99 -2.94 -33.22
CA THR A 210 -29.09 -2.98 -34.20
C THR A 210 -29.25 -1.74 -35.09
N ASP A 211 -28.46 -0.68 -34.90
CA ASP A 211 -28.53 0.54 -35.73
C ASP A 211 -27.26 0.71 -36.58
N SER A 212 -27.41 0.48 -37.90
CA SER A 212 -26.36 0.51 -38.92
C SER A 212 -26.03 1.91 -39.46
N THR A 213 -26.53 2.96 -38.82
CA THR A 213 -26.26 4.35 -39.24
C THR A 213 -24.80 4.75 -38.98
N LEU A 214 -24.02 4.93 -40.05
CA LEU A 214 -22.63 5.38 -40.01
C LEU A 214 -22.48 6.78 -39.36
N TYR A 215 -21.34 7.01 -38.71
CA TYR A 215 -21.02 8.28 -38.04
C TYR A 215 -20.75 9.38 -39.09
N PRO A 216 -21.53 10.48 -39.12
CA PRO A 216 -21.45 11.47 -40.20
C PRO A 216 -20.40 12.56 -39.90
N SER A 217 -19.14 12.17 -39.83
CA SER A 217 -17.98 13.01 -39.43
C SER A 217 -17.97 14.40 -40.08
N ASN A 218 -18.05 14.48 -41.41
CA ASN A 218 -18.00 15.74 -42.15
C ASN A 218 -19.25 16.63 -41.96
N LEU A 219 -20.44 16.04 -41.80
CA LEU A 219 -21.63 16.80 -41.42
C LEU A 219 -21.45 17.46 -40.05
N LEU A 220 -20.92 16.72 -39.07
CA LEU A 220 -20.70 17.22 -37.72
C LEU A 220 -19.66 18.34 -37.69
N ARG A 221 -18.57 18.23 -38.48
CA ARG A 221 -17.58 19.30 -38.68
C ARG A 221 -18.22 20.56 -39.26
N ASN A 222 -19.06 20.42 -40.28
CA ASN A 222 -19.77 21.57 -40.88
C ASN A 222 -20.76 22.22 -39.92
N VAL A 223 -21.51 21.44 -39.14
CA VAL A 223 -22.44 21.98 -38.12
C VAL A 223 -21.67 22.73 -37.03
N ALA A 224 -20.52 22.22 -36.57
CA ALA A 224 -19.68 22.91 -35.58
C ALA A 224 -19.12 24.23 -36.15
N ARG A 225 -18.61 24.21 -37.39
CA ARG A 225 -18.14 25.40 -38.12
C ARG A 225 -19.25 26.46 -38.26
N ALA A 226 -20.44 26.06 -38.70
CA ALA A 226 -21.60 26.94 -38.85
C ALA A 226 -22.12 27.47 -37.50
N GLY A 227 -21.91 26.70 -36.42
CA GLY A 227 -22.27 27.06 -35.05
C GLY A 227 -21.47 28.21 -34.43
N THR A 228 -20.35 28.60 -35.02
CA THR A 228 -19.61 29.81 -34.63
C THR A 228 -20.37 31.06 -35.13
N THR A 229 -20.61 32.05 -34.26
CA THR A 229 -21.41 33.24 -34.61
C THR A 229 -20.77 34.06 -35.75
N PRO A 230 -21.52 34.48 -36.80
CA PRO A 230 -20.94 35.07 -38.00
C PRO A 230 -20.18 36.38 -37.80
N THR A 231 -20.59 37.20 -36.83
CA THR A 231 -20.05 38.56 -36.61
C THR A 231 -18.77 38.60 -35.78
N THR A 232 -18.29 37.46 -35.26
CA THR A 232 -17.34 37.44 -34.14
C THR A 232 -16.25 36.37 -34.23
N VAL A 233 -16.01 35.67 -35.34
CA VAL A 233 -14.86 34.74 -35.46
C VAL A 233 -14.29 34.78 -36.87
N GLN A 234 -12.98 35.03 -37.00
CA GLN A 234 -12.29 35.12 -38.29
C GLN A 234 -11.61 33.81 -38.69
N TYR A 235 -10.93 33.16 -37.75
CA TYR A 235 -10.19 31.91 -37.96
C TYR A 235 -10.79 30.74 -37.18
N ILE A 236 -10.67 29.54 -37.74
CA ILE A 236 -11.17 28.30 -37.16
C ILE A 236 -10.09 27.22 -37.14
N LEU A 237 -10.05 26.47 -36.06
CA LEU A 237 -9.33 25.19 -35.94
C LEU A 237 -10.38 24.09 -35.76
N THR A 238 -10.36 23.05 -36.58
CA THR A 238 -11.32 21.94 -36.50
C THR A 238 -10.58 20.66 -36.12
N LEU A 239 -10.90 20.09 -34.95
CA LEU A 239 -10.26 18.89 -34.41
C LEU A 239 -11.29 17.78 -34.13
N ASP A 240 -10.81 16.55 -34.13
CA ASP A 240 -11.51 15.39 -33.58
C ASP A 240 -11.36 15.39 -32.04
N ILE A 241 -12.35 14.88 -31.28
CA ILE A 241 -12.39 15.03 -29.80
C ILE A 241 -11.22 14.37 -29.06
N ASP A 242 -10.56 13.40 -29.67
CA ASP A 242 -9.42 12.64 -29.15
C ASP A 242 -8.05 13.27 -29.45
N ILE A 243 -8.03 14.39 -30.17
CA ILE A 243 -6.82 15.10 -30.60
C ILE A 243 -6.72 16.44 -29.88
N TYR A 244 -5.70 16.57 -29.05
CA TYR A 244 -5.54 17.70 -28.15
C TYR A 244 -4.56 18.73 -28.71
N PRO A 245 -4.81 20.03 -28.52
CA PRO A 245 -3.83 21.06 -28.81
C PRO A 245 -2.70 21.03 -27.78
N ALA A 246 -1.51 21.47 -28.20
CA ALA A 246 -0.43 21.80 -27.26
C ALA A 246 -0.91 22.82 -26.20
N PRO A 247 -0.36 22.78 -24.97
CA PRO A 247 -0.67 23.79 -23.95
C PRO A 247 -0.45 25.22 -24.47
N ASP A 248 -1.34 26.13 -24.06
CA ASP A 248 -1.27 27.56 -24.41
C ASP A 248 -1.38 27.89 -25.93
N LEU A 249 -1.79 26.92 -26.77
CA LEU A 249 -1.88 27.09 -28.23
C LEU A 249 -2.79 28.26 -28.65
N PHE A 250 -3.87 28.52 -27.90
CA PHE A 250 -4.81 29.61 -28.19
C PHE A 250 -4.12 30.98 -28.17
N HIS A 251 -3.43 31.31 -27.07
CA HIS A 251 -2.76 32.61 -26.92
C HIS A 251 -1.60 32.75 -27.89
N HIS A 252 -0.86 31.67 -28.11
CA HIS A 252 0.19 31.60 -29.14
C HIS A 252 -0.35 31.92 -30.55
N LEU A 253 -1.43 31.29 -31.00
CA LEU A 253 -2.04 31.57 -32.31
C LEU A 253 -2.64 32.98 -32.38
N VAL A 254 -3.29 33.47 -31.31
CA VAL A 254 -3.77 34.85 -31.24
C VAL A 254 -2.62 35.85 -31.35
N SER A 255 -1.48 35.59 -30.71
CA SER A 255 -0.28 36.42 -30.81
C SER A 255 0.30 36.42 -32.23
N PHE A 256 0.31 35.26 -32.90
CA PHE A 256 0.73 35.11 -34.29
C PHE A 256 -0.13 35.97 -35.22
N TYR A 257 -1.45 35.75 -35.24
CA TYR A 257 -2.38 36.49 -36.11
C TYR A 257 -2.52 37.99 -35.79
N THR A 258 -2.20 38.43 -34.57
CA THR A 258 -2.19 39.87 -34.23
C THR A 258 -0.89 40.56 -34.64
N GLN A 259 0.25 39.86 -34.61
CA GLN A 259 1.53 40.39 -35.10
C GLN A 259 1.61 40.40 -36.63
N THR A 260 1.16 39.32 -37.29
CA THR A 260 1.28 39.19 -38.75
C THR A 260 0.31 40.07 -39.54
N LYS A 261 -0.84 40.46 -38.97
CA LYS A 261 -1.88 41.32 -39.58
C LYS A 261 -1.40 42.68 -40.12
N SER A 262 -0.15 43.05 -39.91
CA SER A 262 0.47 44.29 -40.33
C SER A 262 1.29 44.20 -41.63
N THR A 263 1.52 43.00 -42.21
CA THR A 263 2.56 42.84 -43.25
C THR A 263 2.21 42.08 -44.54
N GLU A 264 1.08 41.35 -44.66
CA GLU A 264 0.72 40.64 -45.92
C GLU A 264 -0.79 40.28 -46.01
N ASP A 265 -1.28 39.86 -47.18
CA ASP A 265 -2.69 39.49 -47.41
C ASP A 265 -2.99 38.02 -47.00
N PHE A 266 -3.54 37.83 -45.79
CA PHE A 266 -3.74 36.50 -45.18
C PHE A 266 -4.95 35.70 -45.66
N ASN A 267 -5.84 36.29 -46.48
CA ASN A 267 -7.19 35.76 -46.71
C ASN A 267 -7.26 34.39 -47.43
N ARG A 268 -6.16 33.86 -47.96
CA ARG A 268 -6.11 32.56 -48.68
C ARG A 268 -5.00 31.61 -48.22
N THR A 269 -4.61 31.69 -46.94
CA THR A 269 -3.57 30.79 -46.36
C THR A 269 -4.14 29.86 -45.29
N LEU A 270 -3.81 28.57 -45.37
CA LEU A 270 -4.11 27.54 -44.37
C LEU A 270 -2.83 27.15 -43.62
N TYR A 271 -2.84 27.36 -42.30
CA TYR A 271 -1.68 27.11 -41.44
C TYR A 271 -1.73 25.71 -40.84
N VAL A 272 -0.92 24.82 -41.38
CA VAL A 272 -0.80 23.42 -40.99
C VAL A 272 -0.09 23.31 -39.64
N ILE A 273 -0.73 22.59 -38.71
CA ILE A 273 -0.16 22.23 -37.41
C ILE A 273 0.24 20.75 -37.46
N PRO A 274 1.53 20.42 -37.28
CA PRO A 274 1.98 19.02 -37.22
C PRO A 274 1.32 18.25 -36.07
N SER A 275 0.89 17.03 -36.36
CA SER A 275 0.12 16.17 -35.44
C SER A 275 0.83 14.86 -35.16
N PHE A 276 0.85 14.45 -33.91
CA PHE A 276 1.63 13.30 -33.42
C PHE A 276 0.76 12.32 -32.61
N GLU A 277 1.22 11.09 -32.48
CA GLU A 277 0.70 10.09 -31.54
C GLU A 277 1.75 9.87 -30.44
N ILE A 278 1.33 9.95 -29.18
CA ILE A 278 2.17 9.70 -27.99
C ILE A 278 1.86 8.32 -27.43
N HIS A 279 2.89 7.52 -27.19
CA HIS A 279 2.75 6.18 -26.64
C HIS A 279 2.18 6.22 -25.21
N LEU A 280 1.22 5.32 -24.91
CA LEU A 280 0.47 5.37 -23.64
C LEU A 280 1.37 5.26 -22.40
N ASP A 281 2.48 4.52 -22.49
CA ASP A 281 3.35 4.30 -21.34
C ASP A 281 4.22 5.52 -21.00
N ALA A 282 4.46 6.43 -21.95
CA ALA A 282 5.10 7.72 -21.65
C ALA A 282 4.24 8.58 -20.71
N VAL A 283 2.91 8.51 -20.86
CA VAL A 283 1.95 9.26 -20.01
C VAL A 283 1.66 8.55 -18.69
N LYS A 284 1.67 7.21 -18.64
CA LYS A 284 1.48 6.44 -17.39
C LYS A 284 2.65 6.59 -16.41
N ASN A 285 3.86 6.87 -16.87
CA ASN A 285 5.09 6.82 -16.08
C ASN A 285 5.47 8.13 -15.35
N SER A 286 4.54 9.08 -15.19
CA SER A 286 4.71 10.32 -14.40
C SER A 286 5.53 11.46 -15.05
N ALA A 287 5.55 11.57 -16.37
CA ALA A 287 5.90 12.84 -17.02
C ALA A 287 4.66 13.75 -17.08
N PRO A 288 4.77 15.08 -16.88
CA PRO A 288 3.75 15.99 -17.38
C PRO A 288 3.63 15.84 -18.90
N LEU A 289 2.43 16.05 -19.46
CA LEU A 289 2.27 16.16 -20.90
C LEU A 289 3.24 17.22 -21.44
N PRO A 290 3.88 17.00 -22.60
CA PRO A 290 4.87 17.93 -23.12
C PRO A 290 4.24 19.33 -23.22
N GLN A 291 4.93 20.32 -22.67
CA GLN A 291 4.52 21.72 -22.74
C GLN A 291 5.06 22.35 -24.02
N ASN A 292 6.34 22.12 -24.31
CA ASN A 292 7.07 22.79 -25.38
C ASN A 292 7.64 21.78 -26.39
N LYS A 293 7.94 22.25 -27.62
CA LYS A 293 8.57 21.45 -28.70
C LYS A 293 9.78 20.64 -28.26
N ASN A 294 10.63 21.20 -27.39
CA ASN A 294 11.82 20.50 -26.87
C ASN A 294 11.48 19.22 -26.11
N GLU A 295 10.43 19.21 -25.30
CA GLU A 295 10.00 18.04 -24.53
C GLU A 295 9.37 16.99 -25.46
N LEU A 296 8.65 17.44 -26.48
CA LEU A 296 8.12 16.56 -27.54
C LEU A 296 9.27 15.89 -28.33
N ILE A 297 10.35 16.61 -28.63
CA ILE A 297 11.54 16.05 -29.30
C ILE A 297 12.26 15.01 -28.43
N LEU A 298 12.25 15.14 -27.10
CA LEU A 298 12.77 14.09 -26.21
C LEU A 298 11.95 12.80 -26.35
N LEU A 299 10.61 12.89 -26.36
CA LEU A 299 9.73 11.73 -26.58
C LEU A 299 9.93 11.09 -27.97
N TRP A 300 10.24 11.89 -29.00
CA TRP A 300 10.65 11.36 -30.32
C TRP A 300 11.94 10.55 -30.22
N ASN A 301 12.95 11.05 -29.50
CA ASN A 301 14.25 10.39 -29.38
C ASN A 301 14.18 9.09 -28.55
N ASP A 302 13.27 9.00 -27.59
CA ASP A 302 13.02 7.80 -26.77
C ASP A 302 12.04 6.80 -27.43
N HIS A 303 11.72 6.98 -28.72
CA HIS A 303 10.76 6.16 -29.47
C HIS A 303 9.36 6.06 -28.84
N GLN A 304 8.92 7.10 -28.11
CA GLN A 304 7.60 7.19 -27.48
C GLN A 304 6.61 8.09 -28.26
N LEU A 305 6.99 8.54 -29.46
CA LEU A 305 6.23 9.48 -30.28
C LEU A 305 6.38 9.15 -31.76
N GLN A 306 5.29 9.21 -32.51
CA GLN A 306 5.27 9.03 -33.97
C GLN A 306 4.39 10.08 -34.67
N PRO A 307 4.54 10.31 -35.99
CA PRO A 307 3.56 11.07 -36.77
C PRO A 307 2.15 10.47 -36.64
N PHE A 308 1.13 11.32 -36.66
CA PHE A 308 -0.27 10.89 -36.63
C PHE A 308 -0.59 9.91 -37.77
N GLN A 309 -1.21 8.77 -37.45
CA GLN A 309 -1.57 7.68 -38.37
C GLN A 309 -0.39 7.11 -39.20
N ALA A 310 0.84 7.16 -38.67
CA ALA A 310 2.03 6.64 -39.35
C ALA A 310 1.88 5.19 -39.82
N ASP A 311 1.31 4.31 -39.00
CA ASP A 311 1.15 2.88 -39.31
C ASP A 311 -0.05 2.60 -40.23
N VAL A 312 -1.08 3.45 -40.18
CA VAL A 312 -2.32 3.28 -40.97
C VAL A 312 -2.13 3.78 -42.39
N CYS A 313 -1.65 5.01 -42.56
CA CYS A 313 -1.38 5.63 -43.86
C CYS A 313 -0.07 6.44 -43.83
N PRO A 314 1.09 5.79 -44.06
CA PRO A 314 2.41 6.44 -44.01
C PRO A 314 2.56 7.66 -44.93
N THR A 315 1.91 7.63 -46.10
CA THR A 315 1.95 8.70 -47.11
C THR A 315 1.07 9.91 -46.74
N CYS A 316 -0.02 9.70 -45.99
CA CYS A 316 -1.04 10.70 -45.66
C CYS A 316 -0.54 11.95 -44.92
N GLN A 317 0.68 11.91 -44.37
CA GLN A 317 1.29 12.98 -43.59
C GLN A 317 2.67 13.42 -44.14
N PHE A 318 3.10 12.88 -45.28
CA PHE A 318 4.45 13.05 -45.82
C PHE A 318 4.83 14.53 -46.05
N LEU A 319 3.94 15.31 -46.66
CA LEU A 319 4.16 16.73 -47.01
C LEU A 319 4.33 17.65 -45.79
N THR A 320 3.95 17.19 -44.60
CA THR A 320 4.17 17.92 -43.33
C THR A 320 5.65 17.93 -42.92
N ASN A 321 6.49 17.06 -43.50
CA ASN A 321 7.94 16.94 -43.29
C ASN A 321 8.39 17.10 -41.82
N TYR A 322 8.00 16.12 -40.99
CA TYR A 322 8.33 16.08 -39.56
C TYR A 322 9.84 16.11 -39.27
N GLN A 323 10.70 15.69 -40.21
CA GLN A 323 12.15 15.78 -40.04
C GLN A 323 12.66 17.22 -40.16
N ALA A 324 12.22 17.98 -41.17
CA ALA A 324 12.52 19.41 -41.26
C ALA A 324 11.97 20.17 -40.05
N TRP A 325 10.75 19.85 -39.62
CA TRP A 325 10.15 20.42 -38.41
C TRP A 325 10.98 20.14 -37.14
N LYS A 326 11.51 18.91 -36.99
CA LYS A 326 12.36 18.50 -35.87
C LYS A 326 13.73 19.20 -35.87
N GLN A 327 14.30 19.47 -37.05
CA GLN A 327 15.61 20.12 -37.20
C GLN A 327 15.57 21.63 -36.92
N GLU A 328 14.42 22.27 -37.10
CA GLU A 328 14.26 23.71 -36.83
C GLU A 328 14.40 24.07 -35.35
N ALA A 329 15.22 25.09 -35.08
CA ALA A 329 15.54 25.57 -33.74
C ALA A 329 14.29 26.04 -32.97
N SER A 330 14.11 25.52 -31.76
CA SER A 330 13.02 25.90 -30.86
C SER A 330 13.22 27.32 -30.31
N ASN A 331 12.57 28.29 -30.94
CA ASN A 331 12.40 29.66 -30.46
C ASN A 331 11.00 29.82 -29.84
N ASP A 332 10.80 30.76 -28.91
CA ASP A 332 9.48 31.01 -28.31
C ASP A 332 8.48 31.71 -29.26
N LYS A 333 8.86 31.94 -30.52
CA LYS A 333 8.00 32.56 -31.55
C LYS A 333 7.54 31.52 -32.57
N ILE A 334 6.27 31.61 -32.95
CA ILE A 334 5.71 30.89 -34.10
C ILE A 334 6.05 31.64 -35.37
N VAL A 335 6.62 30.93 -36.35
CA VAL A 335 6.83 31.43 -37.70
C VAL A 335 6.43 30.39 -38.75
N PRO A 336 6.08 30.83 -39.98
CA PRO A 336 6.02 29.97 -41.16
C PRO A 336 7.34 29.23 -41.35
N LEU A 337 7.31 27.90 -41.43
CA LEU A 337 8.51 27.09 -41.64
C LEU A 337 8.81 26.92 -43.12
N PHE A 338 7.87 26.34 -43.87
CA PHE A 338 7.92 26.20 -45.33
C PHE A 338 6.50 26.09 -45.91
N ARG A 339 6.39 26.29 -47.23
CA ARG A 339 5.18 26.05 -48.03
C ARG A 339 5.34 24.72 -48.76
N PRO A 340 4.66 23.62 -48.37
CA PRO A 340 4.72 22.36 -49.11
C PRO A 340 4.10 22.50 -50.49
N HIS A 341 4.67 21.80 -51.47
CA HIS A 341 3.97 21.55 -52.73
C HIS A 341 2.86 20.52 -52.48
N TYR A 342 1.61 20.85 -52.82
CA TYR A 342 0.48 19.97 -52.56
C TYR A 342 0.50 18.73 -53.46
N ALA A 343 0.30 17.56 -52.86
CA ALA A 343 0.13 16.28 -53.55
C ALA A 343 -0.82 15.37 -52.73
N GLN A 344 -1.36 14.34 -53.36
CA GLN A 344 -2.25 13.37 -52.71
C GLN A 344 -1.52 12.07 -52.35
N PRO A 345 -1.96 11.32 -51.31
CA PRO A 345 -2.94 11.70 -50.30
C PRO A 345 -2.30 12.56 -49.19
N TRP A 346 -2.91 13.68 -48.81
CA TRP A 346 -2.46 14.47 -47.65
C TRP A 346 -3.66 14.96 -46.83
N GLN A 347 -3.60 14.76 -45.51
CA GLN A 347 -4.69 15.08 -44.56
C GLN A 347 -4.16 15.79 -43.29
N PRO A 348 -3.57 16.99 -43.40
CA PRO A 348 -3.12 17.78 -42.27
C PRO A 348 -4.29 18.28 -41.40
N TYR A 349 -4.00 18.63 -40.14
CA TYR A 349 -4.82 19.58 -39.39
C TYR A 349 -4.31 21.00 -39.65
N TYR A 350 -5.22 21.96 -39.79
CA TYR A 350 -4.85 23.34 -40.08
C TYR A 350 -5.75 24.34 -39.34
N VAL A 351 -5.23 25.55 -39.14
CA VAL A 351 -5.99 26.74 -38.78
C VAL A 351 -6.16 27.57 -40.04
N GLY A 352 -7.40 27.95 -40.36
CA GLY A 352 -7.72 28.69 -41.58
C GLY A 352 -8.82 29.72 -41.36
N PRO A 353 -9.03 30.64 -42.31
CA PRO A 353 -10.14 31.56 -42.26
C PRO A 353 -11.47 30.80 -42.44
N LYS A 354 -12.55 31.35 -41.89
CA LYS A 354 -13.86 30.67 -41.82
C LYS A 354 -14.49 30.36 -43.19
N ASP A 355 -14.13 31.13 -44.22
CA ASP A 355 -14.56 31.03 -45.61
C ASP A 355 -13.82 29.96 -46.44
N ALA A 356 -12.84 29.27 -45.87
CA ALA A 356 -12.24 28.07 -46.48
C ALA A 356 -13.33 27.03 -46.80
N PRO A 357 -13.19 26.20 -47.84
CA PRO A 357 -14.23 25.25 -48.25
C PRO A 357 -14.77 24.36 -47.13
N THR A 358 -16.06 24.03 -47.20
CA THR A 358 -16.72 23.11 -46.26
C THR A 358 -16.29 21.67 -46.51
N TYR A 359 -16.46 20.80 -45.52
CA TYR A 359 -16.20 19.37 -45.72
C TYR A 359 -17.34 18.75 -46.56
N ASP A 360 -17.05 17.96 -47.59
CA ASP A 360 -18.11 17.26 -48.32
C ASP A 360 -18.79 16.22 -47.40
N ALA A 361 -20.08 16.40 -47.16
CA ALA A 361 -20.89 15.59 -46.25
C ALA A 361 -21.30 14.22 -46.83
N ARG A 362 -21.00 13.95 -48.11
CA ARG A 362 -21.17 12.61 -48.72
C ARG A 362 -20.21 11.61 -48.09
N PHE A 363 -18.98 12.02 -47.75
CA PHE A 363 -18.01 11.20 -47.03
C PHE A 363 -18.47 10.99 -45.57
N LYS A 364 -18.71 9.74 -45.22
CA LYS A 364 -19.06 9.26 -43.88
C LYS A 364 -17.87 8.47 -43.32
N ALA A 365 -17.86 8.18 -42.02
CA ALA A 365 -16.72 7.55 -41.34
C ALA A 365 -15.39 8.34 -41.50
N HIS A 366 -14.24 7.65 -41.38
CA HIS A 366 -12.91 8.27 -41.30
C HIS A 366 -12.12 8.31 -42.62
N ALA A 367 -12.41 7.44 -43.58
CA ALA A 367 -11.70 7.34 -44.86
C ALA A 367 -11.97 8.56 -45.76
N HIS A 368 -10.93 9.04 -46.46
CA HIS A 368 -10.94 10.12 -47.47
C HIS A 368 -11.52 11.51 -47.06
N ALA A 369 -12.20 11.62 -45.93
CA ALA A 369 -13.02 12.76 -45.49
C ALA A 369 -12.26 14.09 -45.29
N ARG A 370 -10.95 14.05 -45.04
CA ARG A 370 -10.06 15.24 -44.98
C ARG A 370 -9.23 15.45 -46.24
N ILE A 371 -8.94 14.37 -46.97
CA ILE A 371 -8.21 14.41 -48.24
C ILE A 371 -9.02 15.21 -49.26
N SER A 372 -10.35 14.99 -49.30
CA SER A 372 -11.28 15.74 -50.15
C SER A 372 -11.27 17.24 -49.83
N GLN A 373 -11.44 17.61 -48.56
CA GLN A 373 -11.39 19.01 -48.13
C GLN A 373 -10.05 19.69 -48.43
N CYS A 374 -8.91 18.99 -48.27
CA CYS A 374 -7.59 19.55 -48.60
C CYS A 374 -7.42 19.73 -50.12
N CYS A 375 -7.93 18.78 -50.92
CA CYS A 375 -7.96 18.89 -52.38
C CYS A 375 -8.82 20.09 -52.85
N GLU A 376 -10.04 20.21 -52.32
CA GLU A 376 -10.94 21.33 -52.63
C GLU A 376 -10.32 22.68 -52.23
N SER A 377 -9.68 22.75 -51.07
CA SER A 377 -9.00 23.97 -50.61
C SER A 377 -7.85 24.36 -51.53
N TYR A 378 -7.05 23.40 -51.99
CA TYR A 378 -5.98 23.66 -52.96
C TYR A 378 -6.54 24.19 -54.29
N VAL A 379 -7.55 23.52 -54.85
CA VAL A 379 -8.20 23.90 -56.11
C VAL A 379 -8.94 25.23 -56.01
N ALA A 380 -9.54 25.55 -54.86
CA ALA A 380 -10.14 26.85 -54.55
C ALA A 380 -9.11 28.00 -54.43
N GLY A 381 -7.81 27.68 -54.48
CA GLY A 381 -6.72 28.66 -54.47
C GLY A 381 -6.22 29.05 -53.08
N TYR A 382 -6.30 28.13 -52.11
CA TYR A 382 -5.64 28.29 -50.80
C TYR A 382 -4.22 27.70 -50.81
N ASP A 383 -3.28 28.41 -50.18
CA ASP A 383 -1.91 27.93 -49.95
C ASP A 383 -1.74 27.32 -48.56
N PHE A 384 -0.90 26.29 -48.47
CA PHE A 384 -0.57 25.65 -47.20
C PHE A 384 0.78 26.13 -46.67
N VAL A 385 0.87 26.33 -45.35
CA VAL A 385 2.08 26.75 -44.64
C VAL A 385 2.24 25.89 -43.38
N VAL A 386 3.36 25.19 -43.22
CA VAL A 386 3.63 24.43 -41.99
C VAL A 386 4.19 25.36 -40.90
N LEU A 387 3.68 25.26 -39.67
CA LEU A 387 4.14 26.05 -38.52
C LEU A 387 5.14 25.29 -37.63
N ASN A 388 6.12 26.01 -37.05
CA ASN A 388 7.35 25.42 -36.54
C ASN A 388 7.39 25.02 -35.05
N ASN A 389 6.71 25.75 -34.16
CA ASN A 389 6.84 25.61 -32.69
C ASN A 389 5.54 25.20 -31.98
N ILE A 390 4.54 24.77 -32.76
CA ILE A 390 3.25 24.25 -32.29
C ILE A 390 2.99 22.86 -32.84
N TYR A 391 2.13 22.12 -32.15
CA TYR A 391 1.78 20.75 -32.47
C TYR A 391 0.40 20.38 -31.90
N LEU A 392 -0.15 19.28 -32.42
CA LEU A 392 -1.30 18.57 -31.87
C LEU A 392 -0.87 17.16 -31.46
N TYR A 393 -1.55 16.54 -30.51
CA TYR A 393 -1.25 15.17 -30.11
C TYR A 393 -2.48 14.31 -29.81
N ARG A 394 -2.40 13.02 -30.16
CA ARG A 394 -3.29 11.95 -29.74
C ARG A 394 -2.58 11.04 -28.74
N LEU A 395 -3.33 10.44 -27.81
CA LEU A 395 -2.81 9.46 -26.86
C LEU A 395 -3.08 8.03 -27.35
N GLY A 396 -2.02 7.23 -27.45
CA GLY A 396 -2.03 5.89 -28.04
C GLY A 396 -1.69 5.89 -29.52
N PHE A 397 -0.96 4.86 -29.94
CA PHE A 397 -0.63 4.58 -31.34
C PHE A 397 -1.78 3.83 -32.00
N LEU A 398 -2.06 4.12 -33.27
CA LEU A 398 -3.13 3.46 -34.03
C LEU A 398 -2.60 2.28 -34.85
N ASP A 399 -3.00 1.05 -34.51
CA ASP A 399 -2.69 -0.15 -35.27
C ASP A 399 -3.84 -0.53 -36.21
N LYS A 400 -3.52 -1.02 -37.42
CA LYS A 400 -4.49 -1.51 -38.40
C LYS A 400 -5.37 -2.64 -37.86
N SER A 401 -4.86 -3.42 -36.91
CA SER A 401 -5.63 -4.49 -36.24
C SER A 401 -6.80 -4.00 -35.37
N GLN A 402 -6.84 -2.70 -35.05
CA GLN A 402 -7.86 -2.09 -34.18
C GLN A 402 -8.99 -1.40 -34.95
N LEU A 403 -8.91 -1.36 -36.29
CA LEU A 403 -9.96 -0.79 -37.14
C LEU A 403 -11.13 -1.80 -37.25
N PRO A 404 -12.39 -1.39 -36.98
CA PRO A 404 -13.53 -2.28 -37.12
C PRO A 404 -13.79 -2.66 -38.59
N ASN A 405 -14.22 -3.90 -38.84
CA ASN A 405 -14.45 -4.45 -40.19
C ASN A 405 -15.32 -3.56 -41.09
N THR A 406 -16.24 -2.76 -40.53
CA THR A 406 -17.06 -1.81 -41.29
C THR A 406 -16.27 -0.66 -41.91
N GLU A 407 -15.16 -0.22 -41.31
CA GLU A 407 -14.30 0.83 -41.88
C GLU A 407 -13.41 0.31 -43.01
N LEU A 408 -13.09 -0.99 -43.02
CA LEU A 408 -12.40 -1.65 -44.14
C LEU A 408 -13.30 -1.85 -45.36
N ILE A 409 -14.61 -2.03 -45.16
CA ILE A 409 -15.61 -2.15 -46.24
C ILE A 409 -15.93 -0.77 -46.86
N ASP A 410 -15.81 0.31 -46.08
CA ASP A 410 -16.15 1.67 -46.53
C ASP A 410 -15.07 2.30 -47.45
N ASP A 411 -13.87 1.72 -47.53
CA ASP A 411 -12.73 2.31 -48.26
C ASP A 411 -12.91 2.20 -49.79
N ASP A 412 -13.35 1.04 -50.30
CA ASP A 412 -13.69 0.82 -51.73
C ASP A 412 -14.81 1.78 -52.20
N THR A 413 -15.86 1.95 -51.39
CA THR A 413 -16.95 2.89 -51.66
C THR A 413 -16.52 4.35 -51.53
N SER A 414 -15.56 4.64 -50.64
CA SER A 414 -14.99 5.97 -50.48
C SER A 414 -14.10 6.37 -51.65
N MET A 415 -13.34 5.44 -52.24
CA MET A 415 -12.56 5.70 -53.46
C MET A 415 -13.46 6.04 -54.65
N LEU A 416 -14.52 5.25 -54.90
CA LEU A 416 -15.49 5.53 -55.96
C LEU A 416 -16.17 6.90 -55.78
N LEU A 417 -16.49 7.28 -54.54
CA LEU A 417 -17.03 8.60 -54.22
C LEU A 417 -15.99 9.71 -54.41
N PHE A 418 -14.71 9.44 -54.17
CA PHE A 418 -13.62 10.39 -54.37
C PHE A 418 -13.40 10.71 -55.85
N ASP A 419 -13.52 9.74 -56.76
CA ASP A 419 -13.45 9.99 -58.19
C ASP A 419 -14.63 10.84 -58.70
N GLN A 420 -15.86 10.57 -58.22
CA GLN A 420 -17.01 11.46 -58.50
C GLN A 420 -16.77 12.89 -57.99
N PHE A 421 -16.20 13.02 -56.79
CA PHE A 421 -15.82 14.31 -56.21
C PHE A 421 -14.73 15.05 -57.02
N ARG A 422 -13.76 14.34 -57.63
CA ARG A 422 -12.77 14.95 -58.55
C ARG A 422 -13.44 15.57 -59.79
N GLU A 423 -14.43 14.88 -60.36
CA GLU A 423 -15.20 15.44 -61.47
C GLU A 423 -16.03 16.66 -61.05
N ASP A 424 -16.67 16.60 -59.88
CA ASP A 424 -17.45 17.72 -59.34
C ASP A 424 -16.58 18.95 -59.09
N LEU A 425 -15.36 18.79 -58.55
CA LEU A 425 -14.39 19.88 -58.38
C LEU A 425 -14.00 20.52 -59.71
N ALA A 426 -13.76 19.72 -60.75
CA ALA A 426 -13.43 20.24 -62.08
C ALA A 426 -14.58 21.06 -62.71
N LYS A 427 -15.84 20.69 -62.40
CA LYS A 427 -17.05 21.41 -62.81
C LYS A 427 -17.30 22.67 -61.96
N HIS A 428 -16.93 22.65 -60.67
CA HIS A 428 -17.16 23.78 -59.75
C HIS A 428 -16.10 24.88 -59.87
N TYR A 429 -14.84 24.52 -60.13
CA TYR A 429 -13.70 25.44 -60.16
C TYR A 429 -13.07 25.60 -61.55
N VAL A 430 -13.92 25.77 -62.59
CA VAL A 430 -13.51 25.84 -64.01
C VAL A 430 -12.36 26.84 -64.29
N ASN A 431 -12.31 27.95 -63.56
CA ASN A 431 -11.32 29.02 -63.75
C ASN A 431 -10.05 28.86 -62.88
N SER A 432 -9.87 27.73 -62.17
CA SER A 432 -8.69 27.53 -61.33
C SER A 432 -7.45 27.14 -62.14
N THR A 433 -6.32 27.75 -61.82
CA THR A 433 -5.00 27.38 -62.38
C THR A 433 -4.39 26.14 -61.71
N ARG A 434 -5.02 25.63 -60.64
CA ARG A 434 -4.52 24.50 -59.84
C ARG A 434 -5.33 23.24 -60.15
N LYS A 435 -4.66 22.20 -60.63
CA LYS A 435 -5.23 20.87 -60.89
C LYS A 435 -4.80 19.86 -59.83
N TYR A 436 -5.55 18.77 -59.66
CA TYR A 436 -5.12 17.63 -58.86
C TYR A 436 -3.94 16.91 -59.54
N MET A 437 -3.02 16.35 -58.76
CA MET A 437 -1.88 15.53 -59.22
C MET A 437 -2.01 14.11 -58.68
N ASP A 438 -1.71 13.12 -59.52
CA ASP A 438 -1.66 11.70 -59.16
C ASP A 438 -0.30 11.30 -58.54
N SER A 439 -0.23 10.14 -57.88
CA SER A 439 0.75 9.88 -56.81
C SER A 439 1.97 8.99 -57.16
N GLU A 440 2.16 8.57 -58.42
CA GLU A 440 3.11 7.49 -58.76
C GLU A 440 4.61 7.88 -58.87
N GLU A 441 5.00 9.15 -58.89
CA GLU A 441 6.37 9.56 -59.31
C GLU A 441 7.43 9.75 -58.20
N THR A 442 7.14 9.54 -56.90
CA THR A 442 7.98 10.13 -55.81
C THR A 442 8.71 9.21 -54.81
N MET A 443 8.74 7.88 -54.99
CA MET A 443 9.50 6.97 -54.09
C MET A 443 10.75 6.35 -54.74
N ASN A 444 11.85 7.10 -54.78
CA ASN A 444 13.20 6.55 -55.07
C ASN A 444 14.36 7.47 -54.60
N SER A 445 14.60 7.62 -53.29
CA SER A 445 15.94 7.97 -52.75
C SER A 445 16.08 7.93 -51.22
N SER A 446 17.10 7.19 -50.74
CA SER A 446 17.85 7.41 -49.47
C SER A 446 17.14 7.22 -48.11
N GLN A 447 17.79 6.82 -47.00
CA GLN A 447 19.07 6.11 -46.80
C GLN A 447 19.06 5.41 -45.42
N THR A 448 19.90 4.39 -45.25
CA THR A 448 20.08 3.60 -44.01
C THR A 448 21.21 4.12 -43.11
N ASN A 449 21.22 3.65 -41.85
CA ASN A 449 22.31 3.63 -40.84
C ASN A 449 22.35 4.73 -39.75
N LEU A 450 22.22 4.31 -38.48
CA LEU A 450 23.21 4.65 -37.42
C LEU A 450 23.08 3.74 -36.18
N MET A 451 24.20 3.51 -35.47
CA MET A 451 24.39 2.44 -34.49
C MET A 451 24.04 2.80 -33.03
N ILE A 452 23.75 1.76 -32.26
CA ILE A 452 23.64 1.74 -30.79
C ILE A 452 25.01 1.98 -30.11
N ARG A 453 25.04 2.72 -29.00
CA ARG A 453 26.21 2.84 -28.09
C ARG A 453 25.87 2.33 -26.68
N VAL A 454 26.77 1.53 -26.10
CA VAL A 454 26.68 0.96 -24.74
C VAL A 454 27.33 1.93 -23.71
N PRO A 455 26.78 2.10 -22.50
CA PRO A 455 27.32 3.04 -21.50
C PRO A 455 28.59 2.55 -20.78
N SER A 456 29.39 3.51 -20.27
CA SER A 456 30.77 3.33 -19.80
C SER A 456 30.95 2.66 -18.42
N GLN A 457 32.17 2.12 -18.17
CA GLN A 457 32.60 1.52 -16.88
C GLN A 457 32.33 2.38 -15.63
N THR A 458 32.21 3.71 -15.74
CA THR A 458 32.17 4.64 -14.59
C THR A 458 30.99 4.43 -13.64
N PHE A 459 29.90 3.81 -14.10
CA PHE A 459 28.75 3.48 -13.25
C PHE A 459 29.05 2.31 -12.28
N LYS A 460 29.82 1.29 -12.71
CA LYS A 460 30.13 0.10 -11.90
C LYS A 460 30.93 0.45 -10.63
N ASP A 461 31.86 1.39 -10.71
CA ASP A 461 32.70 1.76 -9.56
C ASP A 461 32.04 2.74 -8.59
N ARG A 462 31.05 3.52 -9.04
CA ARG A 462 30.19 4.29 -8.12
C ARG A 462 29.23 3.36 -7.35
N LEU A 463 28.69 2.33 -8.00
CA LEU A 463 27.80 1.35 -7.36
C LEU A 463 28.48 0.61 -6.20
N LYS A 464 29.72 0.13 -6.39
CA LYS A 464 30.54 -0.51 -5.33
C LYS A 464 30.71 0.36 -4.09
N LYS A 465 30.78 1.70 -4.26
CA LYS A 465 31.01 2.66 -3.17
C LYS A 465 29.73 3.00 -2.40
N CYS A 466 28.56 2.88 -3.03
CA CYS A 466 27.26 3.06 -2.38
C CYS A 466 26.72 1.79 -1.71
N LEU A 467 27.10 0.60 -2.19
CA LEU A 467 26.59 -0.70 -1.70
C LEU A 467 27.22 -1.20 -0.39
N GLY A 468 28.19 -0.48 0.19
CA GLY A 468 28.73 -0.79 1.52
C GLY A 468 29.34 -2.19 1.65
N LEU A 469 30.00 -2.68 0.60
CA LEU A 469 30.65 -4.00 0.59
C LEU A 469 31.66 -4.13 1.74
N PRO A 470 31.76 -5.31 2.39
CA PRO A 470 32.64 -5.51 3.54
C PRO A 470 34.11 -5.31 3.17
N LYS A 471 34.94 -4.95 4.15
CA LYS A 471 36.40 -4.87 3.99
C LYS A 471 36.92 -6.18 3.39
N THR A 472 37.51 -6.13 2.20
CA THR A 472 38.23 -7.27 1.64
C THR A 472 39.51 -7.50 2.44
N ILE A 473 39.73 -8.74 2.87
CA ILE A 473 41.01 -9.18 3.41
C ILE A 473 41.98 -9.25 2.23
N HIS A 474 42.80 -8.21 2.07
CA HIS A 474 43.92 -8.17 1.14
C HIS A 474 45.21 -8.23 1.94
N GLY A 475 45.88 -9.38 1.86
CA GLY A 475 47.07 -9.71 2.62
C GLY A 475 47.04 -11.19 2.94
N ASP A 476 48.04 -11.92 2.48
CA ASP A 476 48.34 -13.24 3.02
C ASP A 476 49.16 -13.02 4.29
N TYR A 477 48.79 -13.70 5.39
CA TYR A 477 49.46 -13.52 6.68
C TYR A 477 50.72 -14.39 6.71
N THR A 478 51.86 -13.79 7.07
CA THR A 478 53.18 -14.43 7.08
C THR A 478 53.84 -14.30 8.45
N ASP A 479 54.11 -15.43 9.09
CA ASP A 479 55.09 -15.49 10.19
C ASP A 479 56.47 -15.81 9.60
N ASN A 480 57.47 -14.97 9.92
CA ASN A 480 58.91 -15.17 9.70
C ASN A 480 59.29 -15.97 8.43
N GLU A 481 59.10 -15.34 7.26
CA GLU A 481 59.61 -15.73 5.92
C GLU A 481 59.34 -17.16 5.39
N GLN A 482 58.70 -18.07 6.16
CA GLN A 482 58.63 -19.50 5.81
C GLN A 482 57.21 -20.09 5.71
N CYS A 483 56.18 -19.42 6.25
CA CYS A 483 54.81 -19.96 6.30
C CYS A 483 53.76 -18.92 5.92
N VAL A 484 52.72 -19.35 5.18
CA VAL A 484 51.66 -18.46 4.67
C VAL A 484 50.28 -19.03 4.99
N TRP A 485 49.38 -18.18 5.51
CA TRP A 485 47.94 -18.49 5.57
C TRP A 485 47.20 -17.82 4.39
N PRO A 486 46.65 -18.60 3.44
CA PRO A 486 45.92 -18.05 2.31
C PRO A 486 44.69 -17.23 2.74
N SER A 487 44.48 -16.09 2.09
CA SER A 487 43.28 -15.25 2.27
C SER A 487 41.93 -15.98 2.21
N ASN A 488 41.85 -17.14 1.54
CA ASN A 488 40.66 -18.00 1.50
C ASN A 488 40.37 -18.70 2.84
N ILE A 489 41.41 -19.17 3.55
CA ILE A 489 41.28 -19.85 4.85
C ILE A 489 40.81 -18.84 5.93
N LEU A 490 41.40 -17.65 5.93
CA LEU A 490 40.99 -16.54 6.80
C LEU A 490 39.52 -16.14 6.58
N LEU A 491 39.08 -16.01 5.31
CA LEU A 491 37.69 -15.71 4.99
C LEU A 491 36.73 -16.81 5.48
N CYS A 492 37.11 -18.09 5.35
CA CYS A 492 36.28 -19.20 5.84
C CYS A 492 36.17 -19.21 7.37
N ALA A 493 37.28 -19.05 8.09
CA ALA A 493 37.28 -19.00 9.55
C ALA A 493 36.44 -17.80 10.07
N THR A 494 36.52 -16.66 9.40
CA THR A 494 35.68 -15.48 9.67
C THR A 494 34.20 -15.81 9.51
N VAL A 495 33.80 -16.43 8.39
CA VAL A 495 32.40 -16.78 8.13
C VAL A 495 31.87 -17.81 9.12
N PHE A 496 32.69 -18.79 9.54
CA PHE A 496 32.30 -19.78 10.55
C PHE A 496 32.07 -19.12 11.92
N LEU A 497 32.91 -18.16 12.32
CA LEU A 497 32.68 -17.39 13.55
C LEU A 497 31.45 -16.46 13.44
N GLU A 498 31.20 -15.85 12.28
CA GLU A 498 29.97 -15.08 12.02
C GLU A 498 28.72 -15.98 12.09
N ASP A 499 28.78 -17.20 11.56
CA ASP A 499 27.71 -18.20 11.67
C ASP A 499 27.52 -18.66 13.13
N ALA A 500 28.60 -18.83 13.90
CA ALA A 500 28.57 -19.19 15.32
C ALA A 500 27.87 -18.10 16.16
N VAL A 501 28.18 -16.82 15.90
CA VAL A 501 27.55 -15.66 16.57
C VAL A 501 26.07 -15.54 16.21
N ASN A 502 25.68 -15.90 14.98
CA ASN A 502 24.31 -15.83 14.49
C ASN A 502 23.50 -17.14 14.66
N TYR A 503 24.06 -18.18 15.30
CA TYR A 503 23.45 -19.52 15.46
C TYR A 503 23.04 -20.19 14.12
N GLN A 504 23.74 -19.85 13.04
CA GLN A 504 23.54 -20.39 11.69
C GLN A 504 24.19 -21.79 11.57
N SER A 505 23.81 -22.55 10.55
CA SER A 505 24.36 -23.88 10.27
C SER A 505 25.33 -23.86 9.10
N ILE A 506 26.43 -24.60 9.20
CA ILE A 506 27.44 -24.75 8.15
C ILE A 506 26.89 -25.61 7.00
N SER A 507 26.02 -25.05 6.17
CA SER A 507 25.40 -25.74 5.03
C SER A 507 25.72 -25.06 3.69
N HIS A 508 26.75 -24.21 3.66
CA HIS A 508 27.15 -23.40 2.52
C HIS A 508 28.40 -23.98 1.82
N LYS A 509 28.58 -23.67 0.53
CA LYS A 509 29.78 -24.07 -0.22
C LYS A 509 30.98 -23.23 0.21
N VAL A 510 32.13 -23.87 0.40
CA VAL A 510 33.37 -23.25 0.91
C VAL A 510 34.27 -22.81 -0.26
N THR A 511 33.79 -21.88 -1.10
CA THR A 511 34.62 -21.26 -2.15
C THR A 511 34.67 -19.74 -1.98
N ARG A 512 35.79 -19.10 -2.34
CA ARG A 512 36.01 -17.65 -2.11
C ARG A 512 34.87 -16.78 -2.63
N ASN A 513 34.44 -17.03 -3.87
CA ASN A 513 33.36 -16.30 -4.53
C ASN A 513 32.03 -16.53 -3.80
N TYR A 514 31.70 -17.79 -3.48
CA TYR A 514 30.46 -18.12 -2.76
C TYR A 514 30.43 -17.48 -1.36
N LEU A 515 31.52 -17.59 -0.59
CA LEU A 515 31.62 -17.05 0.76
C LEU A 515 31.48 -15.51 0.77
N SER A 516 32.02 -14.81 -0.23
CA SER A 516 31.86 -13.36 -0.36
C SER A 516 30.40 -12.95 -0.62
N ILE A 517 29.69 -13.71 -1.46
CA ILE A 517 28.26 -13.51 -1.76
C ILE A 517 27.41 -13.87 -0.54
N TYR A 518 27.68 -15.00 0.12
CA TYR A 518 27.03 -15.42 1.36
C TYR A 518 27.15 -14.35 2.44
N ARG A 519 28.35 -13.82 2.67
CA ARG A 519 28.61 -12.78 3.67
C ARG A 519 27.89 -11.46 3.36
N TRP A 520 27.75 -11.11 2.08
CA TRP A 520 26.94 -9.97 1.65
C TRP A 520 25.45 -10.19 1.92
N PHE A 521 24.87 -11.32 1.49
CA PHE A 521 23.46 -11.68 1.79
C PHE A 521 23.18 -11.83 3.29
N ALA A 522 24.15 -12.36 4.05
CA ALA A 522 24.06 -12.53 5.50
C ALA A 522 24.16 -11.20 6.27
N SER A 523 24.48 -10.09 5.60
CA SER A 523 24.63 -8.77 6.23
C SER A 523 23.33 -8.30 6.90
N PRO A 524 23.43 -7.55 8.02
CA PRO A 524 22.25 -7.09 8.76
C PRO A 524 21.40 -6.09 7.96
N LEU A 525 21.96 -5.42 6.96
CA LEU A 525 21.21 -4.47 6.12
C LEU A 525 20.31 -5.22 5.12
N ILE A 526 20.82 -6.26 4.45
CA ILE A 526 20.02 -7.06 3.50
C ILE A 526 18.98 -7.89 4.25
N LYS A 527 19.33 -8.52 5.37
CA LYS A 527 18.37 -9.22 6.25
C LYS A 527 17.21 -8.30 6.69
N LYS A 528 17.50 -7.05 7.08
CA LYS A 528 16.46 -6.06 7.44
C LYS A 528 15.63 -5.60 6.24
N LEU A 529 16.26 -5.33 5.10
CA LEU A 529 15.55 -4.93 3.87
C LEU A 529 14.57 -6.02 3.42
N HIS A 530 15.02 -7.28 3.41
CA HIS A 530 14.18 -8.44 3.10
C HIS A 530 13.00 -8.57 4.09
N GLN A 531 13.23 -8.40 5.40
CA GLN A 531 12.16 -8.38 6.39
C GLN A 531 11.15 -7.25 6.16
N ILE A 532 11.61 -6.03 5.82
CA ILE A 532 10.73 -4.90 5.51
C ILE A 532 9.88 -5.20 4.28
N ILE A 533 10.46 -5.77 3.21
CA ILE A 533 9.74 -6.16 2.00
C ILE A 533 8.67 -7.22 2.30
N LEU A 534 8.98 -8.22 3.14
CA LEU A 534 8.00 -9.23 3.57
C LEU A 534 6.84 -8.61 4.35
N TRP A 535 7.12 -7.71 5.30
CA TRP A 535 6.09 -6.99 6.04
C TRP A 535 5.23 -6.10 5.12
N MET A 536 5.82 -5.37 4.19
CA MET A 536 5.08 -4.59 3.19
C MET A 536 4.18 -5.47 2.32
N ASN A 537 4.66 -6.64 1.89
CA ASN A 537 3.90 -7.60 1.09
C ASN A 537 2.69 -8.19 1.83
N LEU A 538 2.81 -8.39 3.15
CA LEU A 538 1.69 -8.84 3.99
C LEU A 538 0.69 -7.70 4.21
N CYS A 539 1.16 -6.51 4.62
CA CYS A 539 0.32 -5.33 4.85
C CYS A 539 -0.44 -4.86 3.61
N LEU A 540 0.01 -5.20 2.41
CA LEU A 540 -0.63 -4.86 1.12
C LEU A 540 -2.13 -5.25 1.07
N ALA A 541 -2.52 -6.34 1.76
CA ALA A 541 -3.92 -6.78 1.85
C ALA A 541 -4.87 -5.78 2.53
N LEU A 542 -4.37 -4.82 3.33
CA LEU A 542 -5.18 -3.73 3.90
C LEU A 542 -5.53 -2.64 2.88
N PHE A 543 -4.68 -2.47 1.86
CA PHE A 543 -4.78 -1.41 0.84
C PHE A 543 -5.41 -1.91 -0.46
N GLU A 544 -5.31 -3.21 -0.75
CA GLU A 544 -5.92 -3.85 -1.91
C GLU A 544 -7.45 -3.80 -1.88
N PRO A 545 -8.12 -3.79 -3.05
CA PRO A 545 -9.57 -3.88 -3.11
C PRO A 545 -10.06 -5.29 -2.72
N PRO A 546 -11.08 -5.40 -1.84
CA PRO A 546 -11.75 -4.32 -1.09
C PRO A 546 -10.91 -3.84 0.11
N SER A 547 -10.65 -2.52 0.19
CA SER A 547 -9.73 -1.96 1.17
C SER A 547 -10.34 -1.86 2.57
N SER A 548 -9.50 -2.01 3.59
CA SER A 548 -9.87 -1.92 5.01
C SER A 548 -9.90 -0.49 5.56
N PHE A 549 -9.60 0.51 4.73
CA PHE A 549 -9.57 1.90 5.14
C PHE A 549 -10.98 2.52 5.07
N SER A 550 -11.72 2.36 6.16
CA SER A 550 -13.01 3.00 6.44
C SER A 550 -13.11 3.32 7.94
N ILE A 551 -14.06 4.17 8.34
CA ILE A 551 -14.28 4.54 9.76
C ILE A 551 -15.03 3.44 10.53
N THR A 552 -15.90 2.71 9.83
CA THR A 552 -16.73 1.63 10.36
C THR A 552 -16.78 0.49 9.36
N SER A 553 -16.89 -0.76 9.83
CA SER A 553 -17.21 -1.92 9.01
C SER A 553 -18.71 -2.23 8.97
N ASP A 554 -19.55 -1.47 9.67
CA ASP A 554 -21.01 -1.66 9.68
C ASP A 554 -21.60 -1.42 8.28
N VAL A 555 -22.28 -2.42 7.74
CA VAL A 555 -22.86 -2.37 6.40
C VAL A 555 -24.05 -1.40 6.32
N ARG A 556 -24.68 -1.07 7.47
CA ARG A 556 -25.80 -0.12 7.55
C ARG A 556 -25.39 1.31 7.13
N ASP A 557 -24.17 1.70 7.47
CA ASP A 557 -23.62 3.04 7.25
C ASP A 557 -23.03 3.25 5.83
N GLN A 558 -23.04 2.22 4.97
CA GLN A 558 -22.42 2.21 3.63
C GLN A 558 -21.00 2.83 3.62
N PRO A 559 -20.01 2.20 4.28
CA PRO A 559 -18.72 2.83 4.54
C PRO A 559 -17.98 3.23 3.26
N ASN A 560 -17.69 4.52 3.13
CA ASN A 560 -16.85 5.07 2.07
C ASN A 560 -15.40 4.57 2.22
N ARG A 561 -15.04 3.53 1.46
CA ARG A 561 -13.71 2.91 1.47
C ARG A 561 -12.74 3.67 0.59
N ILE A 562 -11.55 3.95 1.12
CA ILE A 562 -10.49 4.63 0.38
C ILE A 562 -9.91 3.68 -0.67
N VAL A 563 -10.12 3.97 -1.95
CA VAL A 563 -9.56 3.19 -3.07
C VAL A 563 -8.15 3.69 -3.39
N PHE A 564 -7.15 2.84 -3.16
CA PHE A 564 -5.76 3.16 -3.47
C PHE A 564 -5.43 2.94 -4.96
N PRO A 565 -4.53 3.72 -5.57
CA PRO A 565 -4.16 3.57 -6.98
C PRO A 565 -3.59 2.16 -7.28
N TYR A 566 -4.32 1.40 -8.10
CA TYR A 566 -4.01 0.01 -8.41
C TYR A 566 -2.57 -0.21 -8.91
N TYR A 567 -2.04 0.70 -9.74
CA TYR A 567 -0.68 0.61 -10.27
C TYR A 567 0.42 0.76 -9.20
N GLY A 568 0.18 1.53 -8.13
CA GLY A 568 1.13 1.65 -7.02
C GLY A 568 1.24 0.37 -6.20
N LEU A 569 0.09 -0.28 -5.96
CA LEU A 569 0.03 -1.60 -5.34
C LEU A 569 0.66 -2.66 -6.25
N LEU A 570 0.35 -2.64 -7.55
CA LEU A 570 0.93 -3.55 -8.54
C LEU A 570 2.45 -3.38 -8.70
N ALA A 571 3.00 -2.18 -8.50
CA ALA A 571 4.45 -1.96 -8.52
C ALA A 571 5.15 -2.56 -7.29
N VAL A 572 4.56 -2.43 -6.10
CA VAL A 572 5.08 -3.08 -4.88
C VAL A 572 4.93 -4.60 -4.98
N GLU A 573 3.78 -5.09 -5.46
CA GLU A 573 3.59 -6.51 -5.79
C GLU A 573 4.50 -6.98 -6.91
N GLY A 574 4.86 -6.11 -7.86
CA GLY A 574 5.80 -6.37 -8.95
C GLY A 574 7.22 -6.54 -8.46
N LEU A 575 7.66 -5.74 -7.50
CA LEU A 575 8.94 -5.89 -6.82
C LEU A 575 9.01 -7.17 -5.98
N THR A 576 7.90 -7.59 -5.35
CA THR A 576 7.84 -8.89 -4.66
C THR A 576 7.67 -10.05 -5.65
N LEU A 577 7.03 -9.83 -6.80
CA LEU A 577 6.92 -10.79 -7.91
C LEU A 577 8.22 -11.01 -8.65
N LEU A 578 9.08 -10.00 -8.83
CA LEU A 578 10.41 -10.21 -9.42
C LEU A 578 11.30 -11.10 -8.54
N TRP A 579 11.08 -11.09 -7.23
CA TRP A 579 11.67 -12.04 -6.29
C TRP A 579 11.04 -13.45 -6.38
N PHE A 580 9.77 -13.55 -6.77
CA PHE A 580 8.99 -14.79 -6.90
C PHE A 580 9.08 -15.47 -8.27
N LEU A 581 9.29 -14.69 -9.35
CA LEU A 581 9.46 -15.15 -10.73
C LEU A 581 10.79 -15.89 -10.94
N ALA A 582 11.72 -15.73 -10.01
CA ALA A 582 12.87 -16.62 -9.86
C ALA A 582 12.48 -18.03 -9.34
N TYR A 583 11.22 -18.28 -8.99
CA TYR A 583 10.77 -19.51 -8.34
C TYR A 583 9.50 -20.19 -8.90
N ILE A 584 8.43 -19.50 -9.39
CA ILE A 584 7.30 -20.08 -10.20
C ILE A 584 6.27 -18.98 -10.64
N CYS A 585 5.34 -19.30 -11.56
CA CYS A 585 4.32 -18.41 -12.17
C CYS A 585 2.91 -19.09 -12.12
N THR A 586 1.72 -18.52 -12.39
CA THR A 586 1.32 -17.35 -13.22
C THR A 586 0.17 -16.47 -12.64
N LYS A 587 -1.11 -16.78 -12.91
CA LYS A 587 -2.32 -15.97 -12.68
C LYS A 587 -3.16 -16.43 -11.46
N PHE A 588 -4.16 -15.60 -11.10
CA PHE A 588 -5.23 -15.73 -10.07
C PHE A 588 -4.98 -15.08 -8.68
N ARG A 589 -6.07 -14.52 -8.12
CA ARG A 589 -6.13 -13.85 -6.79
C ARG A 589 -5.65 -14.75 -5.64
N LEU A 590 -5.75 -16.07 -5.80
CA LEU A 590 -5.26 -17.09 -4.86
C LEU A 590 -3.78 -16.91 -4.45
N ARG A 591 -2.96 -16.23 -5.27
CA ARG A 591 -1.58 -15.83 -4.88
C ARG A 591 -1.54 -15.13 -3.52
N ARG A 592 -2.55 -14.32 -3.17
CA ARG A 592 -2.63 -13.58 -1.90
C ARG A 592 -2.56 -14.52 -0.69
N ILE A 593 -3.30 -15.63 -0.73
CA ILE A 593 -3.39 -16.64 0.34
C ILE A 593 -2.02 -17.27 0.64
N PHE A 594 -1.16 -17.41 -0.36
CA PHE A 594 0.17 -17.99 -0.23
C PHE A 594 1.25 -17.01 0.25
N ARG A 595 0.99 -15.70 0.36
CA ARG A 595 1.98 -14.71 0.82
C ARG A 595 2.62 -15.02 2.19
N PRO A 596 1.92 -15.56 3.20
CA PRO A 596 2.54 -15.94 4.48
C PRO A 596 3.58 -17.06 4.36
N ILE A 597 3.55 -17.88 3.30
CA ILE A 597 4.57 -18.92 3.08
C ILE A 597 5.96 -18.29 2.98
N PHE A 598 6.13 -17.12 2.37
CA PHE A 598 7.44 -16.44 2.33
C PHE A 598 7.94 -16.00 3.71
N MET A 599 7.03 -15.63 4.62
CA MET A 599 7.38 -15.31 6.01
C MET A 599 7.79 -16.57 6.78
N ILE A 600 7.05 -17.68 6.62
CA ILE A 600 7.44 -18.99 7.15
C ILE A 600 8.79 -19.42 6.52
N GLU A 601 9.01 -19.13 5.23
CA GLU A 601 10.19 -19.59 4.52
C GLU A 601 11.47 -18.87 4.98
N SER A 602 11.40 -17.55 5.12
CA SER A 602 12.51 -16.72 5.60
C SER A 602 12.90 -17.02 7.06
N SER A 603 11.97 -17.49 7.88
CA SER A 603 12.18 -17.75 9.30
C SER A 603 12.40 -19.23 9.61
N GLN A 604 13.68 -19.59 9.85
CA GLN A 604 14.09 -20.93 10.27
C GLN A 604 13.41 -21.42 11.57
N LEU A 605 12.97 -20.50 12.43
CA LEU A 605 12.20 -20.86 13.63
C LEU A 605 10.74 -21.17 13.28
N MET A 606 10.12 -20.41 12.38
CA MET A 606 8.75 -20.67 11.92
C MET A 606 8.66 -21.99 11.14
N LYS A 607 9.67 -22.32 10.30
CA LYS A 607 9.79 -23.66 9.67
C LYS A 607 9.76 -24.79 10.70
N LYS A 608 10.47 -24.64 11.82
CA LYS A 608 10.50 -25.65 12.89
C LYS A 608 9.15 -25.77 13.60
N VAL A 609 8.51 -24.65 13.94
CA VAL A 609 7.16 -24.64 14.54
C VAL A 609 6.15 -25.30 13.59
N PHE A 610 6.11 -24.88 12.32
CA PHE A 610 5.20 -25.44 11.33
C PHE A 610 5.42 -26.94 11.12
N LYS A 611 6.68 -27.39 11.02
CA LYS A 611 7.01 -28.82 10.94
C LYS A 611 6.60 -29.58 12.20
N ALA A 612 6.78 -29.01 13.40
CA ALA A 612 6.34 -29.63 14.65
C ALA A 612 4.81 -29.76 14.72
N VAL A 613 4.05 -28.72 14.37
CA VAL A 613 2.58 -28.78 14.26
C VAL A 613 2.17 -29.87 13.27
N HIS A 614 2.76 -29.89 12.07
CA HIS A 614 2.46 -30.88 11.04
C HIS A 614 2.76 -32.32 11.50
N GLN A 615 3.92 -32.57 12.12
CA GLN A 615 4.31 -33.89 12.61
C GLN A 615 3.37 -34.44 13.69
N GLN A 616 2.69 -33.56 14.45
CA GLN A 616 1.81 -33.93 15.55
C GLN A 616 0.33 -33.94 15.15
N SER A 617 0.00 -33.46 13.95
CA SER A 617 -1.36 -33.38 13.41
C SER A 617 -2.08 -34.73 13.40
N LEU A 618 -1.39 -35.83 13.07
CA LEU A 618 -1.96 -37.19 13.04
C LEU A 618 -2.58 -37.61 14.39
N THR A 619 -1.88 -37.35 15.50
CA THR A 619 -2.37 -37.66 16.85
C THR A 619 -3.56 -36.78 17.24
N ILE A 620 -3.53 -35.51 16.83
CA ILE A 620 -4.61 -34.54 17.08
C ILE A 620 -5.86 -34.92 16.27
N ILE A 621 -5.71 -35.32 15.01
CA ILE A 621 -6.78 -35.83 14.14
C ILE A 621 -7.44 -37.04 14.78
N ALA A 622 -6.68 -38.01 15.31
CA ALA A 622 -7.25 -39.16 16.01
C ALA A 622 -8.11 -38.77 17.23
N CYS A 623 -7.68 -37.76 18.01
CA CYS A 623 -8.46 -37.23 19.13
C CYS A 623 -9.73 -36.50 18.65
N ILE A 624 -9.65 -35.70 17.58
CA ILE A 624 -10.82 -35.04 16.97
C ILE A 624 -11.80 -36.07 16.42
N THR A 625 -11.33 -37.16 15.82
CA THR A 625 -12.18 -38.28 15.37
C THR A 625 -12.90 -38.94 16.54
N LEU A 626 -12.24 -39.12 17.68
CA LEU A 626 -12.89 -39.62 18.91
C LEU A 626 -13.97 -38.66 19.42
N THR A 627 -13.72 -37.35 19.41
CA THR A 627 -14.72 -36.32 19.73
C THR A 627 -15.90 -36.34 18.74
N PHE A 628 -15.65 -36.54 17.45
CA PHE A 628 -16.72 -36.68 16.46
C PHE A 628 -17.58 -37.94 16.69
N ILE A 629 -16.97 -39.07 17.05
CA ILE A 629 -17.69 -40.30 17.40
C ILE A 629 -18.57 -40.08 18.64
N HIS A 630 -18.06 -39.38 19.67
CA HIS A 630 -18.83 -38.98 20.85
C HIS A 630 -20.03 -38.12 20.48
N ILE A 631 -19.84 -37.06 19.68
CA ILE A 631 -20.93 -36.19 19.21
C ILE A 631 -21.95 -36.98 18.38
N LEU A 632 -21.51 -37.85 17.48
CA LEU A 632 -22.40 -38.66 16.63
C LEU A 632 -23.24 -39.66 17.46
N PHE A 633 -22.63 -40.33 18.43
CA PHE A 633 -23.33 -41.25 19.33
C PHE A 633 -24.41 -40.52 20.14
N PHE A 634 -24.07 -39.39 20.77
CA PHE A 634 -25.05 -38.59 21.51
C PHE A 634 -26.08 -37.93 20.60
N ALA A 635 -25.77 -37.57 19.35
CA ALA A 635 -26.73 -37.03 18.39
C ALA A 635 -27.82 -38.05 18.03
N VAL A 636 -27.43 -39.29 17.70
CA VAL A 636 -28.38 -40.38 17.42
C VAL A 636 -29.21 -40.70 18.66
N MET A 637 -28.59 -40.72 19.84
CA MET A 637 -29.30 -40.92 21.11
C MET A 637 -30.28 -39.76 21.44
N ALA A 638 -29.93 -38.51 21.15
CA ALA A 638 -30.80 -37.35 21.33
C ALA A 638 -32.02 -37.41 20.43
N MET A 639 -31.86 -37.76 19.15
CA MET A 639 -32.98 -37.92 18.21
C MET A 639 -33.98 -39.00 18.67
N TYR A 640 -33.50 -40.04 19.37
CA TYR A 640 -34.34 -41.11 19.91
C TYR A 640 -35.02 -40.72 21.24
N LEU A 641 -34.31 -39.99 22.12
CA LEU A 641 -34.83 -39.56 23.43
C LEU A 641 -35.74 -38.33 23.36
N PHE A 642 -35.51 -37.44 22.39
CA PHE A 642 -36.22 -36.18 22.19
C PHE A 642 -36.84 -36.10 20.77
N PRO A 643 -37.71 -37.06 20.40
CA PRO A 643 -38.39 -37.03 19.10
C PRO A 643 -39.34 -35.82 19.03
N LYS A 644 -39.57 -35.34 17.81
CA LYS A 644 -40.51 -34.26 17.53
C LYS A 644 -41.92 -34.60 18.05
N SER A 645 -42.47 -33.75 18.92
CA SER A 645 -43.79 -33.95 19.53
C SER A 645 -44.86 -33.13 18.82
N ASP A 646 -45.83 -33.79 18.19
CA ASP A 646 -46.91 -33.13 17.41
C ASP A 646 -47.98 -32.43 18.29
N ILE A 647 -47.81 -32.43 19.62
CA ILE A 647 -48.92 -32.20 20.58
C ILE A 647 -49.03 -30.72 21.04
N ARG A 648 -48.03 -29.86 20.76
CA ARG A 648 -48.07 -28.43 21.11
C ARG A 648 -47.49 -27.52 20.01
N PRO A 649 -48.34 -26.95 19.12
CA PRO A 649 -47.88 -26.10 18.03
C PRO A 649 -47.51 -24.65 18.45
N ASP A 650 -47.91 -24.20 19.64
CA ASP A 650 -47.78 -22.78 20.03
C ASP A 650 -46.41 -22.37 20.59
N SER A 651 -45.52 -23.32 20.90
CA SER A 651 -44.12 -23.01 21.21
C SER A 651 -43.29 -22.91 19.92
N GLN A 652 -43.23 -21.71 19.34
CA GLN A 652 -42.47 -21.45 18.12
C GLN A 652 -40.98 -21.86 18.26
N ASN A 653 -40.52 -22.70 17.34
CA ASN A 653 -39.13 -22.80 16.82
C ASN A 653 -37.98 -23.53 17.57
N THR A 654 -38.16 -24.37 18.60
CA THR A 654 -37.01 -25.02 19.30
C THR A 654 -36.93 -26.56 19.29
N THR A 655 -37.05 -27.18 18.13
CA THR A 655 -36.73 -28.62 17.91
C THR A 655 -35.25 -28.83 17.50
N TYR A 656 -34.33 -28.68 18.46
CA TYR A 656 -32.88 -28.84 18.26
C TYR A 656 -32.48 -30.19 17.60
N PHE A 657 -33.24 -31.26 17.87
CA PHE A 657 -32.92 -32.64 17.46
C PHE A 657 -33.76 -33.18 16.29
N ASP A 658 -34.36 -32.32 15.46
CA ASP A 658 -35.23 -32.72 14.33
C ASP A 658 -34.53 -33.57 13.25
N THR A 659 -33.24 -33.33 13.00
CA THR A 659 -32.47 -34.02 11.95
C THR A 659 -31.08 -34.39 12.45
N LEU A 660 -30.47 -35.41 11.85
CA LEU A 660 -29.10 -35.84 12.21
C LEU A 660 -28.08 -34.70 12.05
N HIS A 661 -28.22 -33.91 10.97
CA HIS A 661 -27.41 -32.72 10.72
C HIS A 661 -27.52 -31.70 11.87
N ASN A 662 -28.73 -31.28 12.21
CA ASN A 662 -28.95 -30.28 13.25
C ASN A 662 -28.54 -30.83 14.63
N SER A 663 -28.81 -32.10 14.91
CA SER A 663 -28.41 -32.76 16.16
C SER A 663 -26.90 -32.78 16.35
N ILE A 664 -26.14 -33.08 15.29
CA ILE A 664 -24.67 -33.03 15.30
C ILE A 664 -24.19 -31.58 15.49
N PHE A 665 -24.79 -30.61 14.79
CA PHE A 665 -24.43 -29.20 14.90
C PHE A 665 -24.68 -28.64 16.30
N GLU A 666 -25.88 -28.82 16.85
CA GLU A 666 -26.25 -28.30 18.18
C GLU A 666 -25.45 -28.96 19.31
N LEU A 667 -25.11 -30.25 19.18
CA LEU A 667 -24.19 -30.91 20.13
C LEU A 667 -22.73 -30.49 19.93
N LEU A 668 -22.29 -30.12 18.74
CA LEU A 668 -20.98 -29.50 18.52
C LEU A 668 -20.89 -28.11 19.17
N VAL A 669 -21.98 -27.33 19.12
CA VAL A 669 -22.10 -26.04 19.82
C VAL A 669 -22.17 -26.26 21.36
N LEU A 670 -22.80 -27.34 21.82
CA LEU A 670 -22.80 -27.72 23.24
C LEU A 670 -21.44 -28.24 23.73
N TYR A 671 -20.68 -28.94 22.88
CA TYR A 671 -19.29 -29.32 23.17
C TYR A 671 -18.43 -28.08 23.44
N SER A 672 -18.76 -26.96 22.79
CA SER A 672 -18.14 -25.65 23.04
C SER A 672 -18.83 -24.83 24.15
N THR A 673 -19.86 -25.37 24.81
CA THR A 673 -20.74 -24.73 25.82
C THR A 673 -21.46 -23.45 25.38
N ALA A 674 -21.50 -23.14 24.08
CA ALA A 674 -22.00 -21.83 23.61
C ALA A 674 -23.53 -21.71 23.63
N ASN A 675 -24.29 -22.83 23.64
CA ASN A 675 -25.75 -22.90 23.72
C ASN A 675 -26.26 -23.54 25.03
N ASN A 676 -25.45 -23.53 26.10
CA ASN A 676 -25.83 -23.98 27.43
C ASN A 676 -26.26 -22.76 28.28
N PRO A 677 -27.48 -22.68 28.85
CA PRO A 677 -28.43 -23.78 29.08
C PRO A 677 -29.44 -24.05 27.96
N ASP A 678 -29.56 -23.17 26.97
CA ASP A 678 -30.68 -23.10 26.02
C ASP A 678 -31.08 -24.43 25.37
N ILE A 679 -30.12 -25.21 24.86
CA ILE A 679 -30.36 -26.53 24.22
C ILE A 679 -31.03 -27.55 25.16
N MET A 680 -30.78 -27.46 26.46
CA MET A 680 -31.33 -28.36 27.48
C MET A 680 -32.70 -27.93 27.98
N MET A 681 -33.06 -26.64 27.85
CA MET A 681 -34.24 -26.07 28.50
C MET A 681 -35.58 -26.77 28.14
N PRO A 682 -35.89 -27.07 26.87
CA PRO A 682 -37.13 -27.77 26.51
C PRO A 682 -37.20 -29.16 27.17
N ALA A 683 -36.15 -29.96 26.98
CA ALA A 683 -36.07 -31.32 27.52
C ALA A 683 -36.11 -31.34 29.07
N TYR A 684 -35.49 -30.37 29.73
CA TYR A 684 -35.50 -30.24 31.19
C TYR A 684 -36.86 -29.78 31.74
N SER A 685 -37.58 -28.92 31.02
CA SER A 685 -38.93 -28.49 31.37
C SER A 685 -39.95 -29.63 31.29
N ASP A 686 -39.78 -30.57 30.33
CA ASP A 686 -40.57 -31.78 30.25
C ASP A 686 -40.28 -32.76 31.40
N ARG A 687 -39.00 -33.09 31.63
CA ARG A 687 -38.59 -33.96 32.75
C ARG A 687 -37.20 -33.57 33.28
N ARG A 688 -37.11 -33.35 34.59
CA ARG A 688 -35.84 -33.02 35.27
C ARG A 688 -34.70 -34.02 34.98
N LEU A 689 -35.01 -35.32 34.87
CA LEU A 689 -34.02 -36.37 34.58
C LEU A 689 -33.36 -36.21 33.20
N ASN A 690 -34.00 -35.53 32.25
CA ASN A 690 -33.41 -35.31 30.92
C ASN A 690 -32.15 -34.43 30.99
N SER A 691 -31.97 -33.64 32.06
CA SER A 691 -30.71 -32.89 32.27
C SER A 691 -29.47 -33.80 32.38
N LEU A 692 -29.63 -35.05 32.85
CA LEU A 692 -28.53 -36.00 32.98
C LEU A 692 -27.88 -36.32 31.63
N PHE A 693 -28.66 -36.32 30.54
CA PHE A 693 -28.13 -36.50 29.17
C PHE A 693 -27.06 -35.44 28.86
N PHE A 694 -27.41 -34.17 29.05
CA PHE A 694 -26.55 -33.02 28.73
C PHE A 694 -25.36 -32.93 29.70
N ILE A 695 -25.59 -33.19 30.99
CA ILE A 695 -24.52 -33.21 32.01
C ILE A 695 -23.49 -34.30 31.69
N VAL A 696 -23.91 -35.53 31.36
CA VAL A 696 -22.99 -36.62 30.99
C VAL A 696 -22.25 -36.31 29.68
N PHE A 697 -22.95 -35.75 28.68
CA PHE A 697 -22.33 -35.31 27.43
C PHE A 697 -21.21 -34.28 27.67
N VAL A 698 -21.46 -33.26 28.50
CA VAL A 698 -20.49 -32.21 28.85
C VAL A 698 -19.33 -32.74 29.70
N ILE A 699 -19.59 -33.65 30.64
CA ILE A 699 -18.54 -34.29 31.46
C ILE A 699 -17.56 -35.05 30.56
N ILE A 700 -18.06 -35.90 29.67
CA ILE A 700 -17.22 -36.70 28.76
C ILE A 700 -16.55 -35.80 27.71
N GLY A 701 -17.29 -34.88 27.10
CA GLY A 701 -16.79 -34.01 26.05
C GLY A 701 -15.68 -33.07 26.54
N ILE A 702 -15.96 -32.28 27.59
CA ILE A 702 -15.07 -31.19 27.99
C ILE A 702 -14.03 -31.68 29.00
N TYR A 703 -14.47 -32.31 30.09
CA TYR A 703 -13.55 -32.66 31.17
C TYR A 703 -12.67 -33.86 30.86
N TRP A 704 -13.09 -34.75 29.96
CA TRP A 704 -12.24 -35.82 29.41
C TRP A 704 -11.66 -35.47 28.04
N LEU A 705 -12.46 -35.41 26.97
CA LEU A 705 -11.93 -35.36 25.60
C LEU A 705 -11.15 -34.06 25.30
N GLN A 706 -11.68 -32.89 25.66
CA GLN A 706 -10.96 -31.62 25.44
C GLN A 706 -9.64 -31.57 26.24
N ASN A 707 -9.64 -32.02 27.50
CA ASN A 707 -8.42 -32.08 28.32
C ASN A 707 -7.39 -33.09 27.78
N ILE A 708 -7.82 -34.21 27.19
CA ILE A 708 -6.93 -35.15 26.49
C ILE A 708 -6.29 -34.48 25.27
N ILE A 709 -7.05 -33.74 24.47
CA ILE A 709 -6.50 -32.96 23.34
C ILE A 709 -5.45 -31.96 23.83
N THR A 710 -5.76 -31.18 24.88
CA THR A 710 -4.81 -30.25 25.49
C THR A 710 -3.56 -30.96 26.01
N ALA A 711 -3.68 -32.14 26.64
CA ALA A 711 -2.54 -32.92 27.13
C ALA A 711 -1.65 -33.47 26.00
N VAL A 712 -2.24 -33.92 24.89
CA VAL A 712 -1.51 -34.37 23.68
C VAL A 712 -0.72 -33.22 23.07
N VAL A 713 -1.36 -32.06 22.88
CA VAL A 713 -0.71 -30.85 22.35
C VAL A 713 0.37 -30.34 23.31
N TYR A 714 0.10 -30.34 24.62
CA TYR A 714 1.08 -29.97 25.64
C TYR A 714 2.33 -30.87 25.57
N ARG A 715 2.16 -32.19 25.52
CA ARG A 715 3.27 -33.15 25.40
C ARG A 715 4.10 -32.93 24.13
N ALA A 716 3.47 -32.53 23.03
CA ALA A 716 4.14 -32.26 21.76
C ALA A 716 5.03 -31.00 21.78
N PHE A 717 4.66 -29.97 22.55
CA PHE A 717 5.38 -28.69 22.58
C PHE A 717 6.20 -28.44 23.86
N ARG A 718 6.03 -29.25 24.90
CA ARG A 718 6.84 -29.19 26.14
C ARG A 718 8.33 -29.41 25.83
N GLY A 719 9.18 -28.53 26.34
CA GLY A 719 10.62 -28.58 26.11
C GLY A 719 11.03 -28.15 24.69
N TYR A 720 10.11 -27.61 23.88
CA TYR A 720 10.44 -27.07 22.55
C TYR A 720 11.51 -25.97 22.64
N PHE A 721 11.39 -25.06 23.61
CA PHE A 721 12.38 -23.99 23.81
C PHE A 721 13.73 -24.54 24.25
N LEU A 722 13.76 -25.48 25.20
CA LEU A 722 15.00 -26.13 25.66
C LEU A 722 15.70 -26.84 24.48
N ASN A 723 14.96 -27.64 23.71
CA ASN A 723 15.49 -28.33 22.52
C ASN A 723 15.94 -27.35 21.42
N ALA A 724 15.25 -26.21 21.25
CA ALA A 724 15.66 -25.17 20.31
C ALA A 724 16.96 -24.48 20.75
N ILE A 725 17.15 -24.23 22.05
CA ILE A 725 18.38 -23.67 22.62
C ILE A 725 19.53 -24.67 22.47
N ILE A 726 19.36 -25.93 22.89
CA ILE A 726 20.39 -27.00 22.76
C ILE A 726 20.83 -27.14 21.29
N ASN A 727 19.90 -27.17 20.34
CA ASN A 727 20.24 -27.22 18.91
C ASN A 727 20.97 -25.96 18.41
N SER A 728 20.73 -24.80 19.01
CA SER A 728 21.41 -23.55 18.66
C SER A 728 22.83 -23.53 19.21
N LEU A 729 23.01 -23.96 20.47
CA LEU A 729 24.32 -24.16 21.09
C LEU A 729 25.15 -25.18 20.32
N LEU A 730 24.56 -26.33 19.94
CA LEU A 730 25.26 -27.36 19.16
C LEU A 730 25.80 -26.79 17.83
N ARG A 731 25.00 -26.02 17.08
CA ARG A 731 25.46 -25.32 15.87
C ARG A 731 26.62 -24.37 16.14
N ARG A 732 26.51 -23.58 17.22
CA ARG A 732 27.54 -22.64 17.65
C ARG A 732 28.85 -23.33 18.01
N ARG A 733 28.79 -24.39 18.83
CA ARG A 733 29.95 -25.21 19.23
C ARG A 733 30.59 -25.89 18.00
N THR A 734 29.79 -26.43 17.06
CA THR A 734 30.33 -26.97 15.79
C THR A 734 31.00 -25.93 14.91
N ALA A 735 30.50 -24.69 14.87
CA ALA A 735 31.09 -23.63 14.07
C ALA A 735 32.38 -23.07 14.68
N VAL A 736 32.45 -22.95 16.01
CA VAL A 736 33.70 -22.62 16.75
C VAL A 736 34.75 -23.71 16.57
N GLN A 737 34.40 -24.99 16.73
CA GLN A 737 35.36 -26.07 16.50
C GLN A 737 35.77 -26.15 15.03
N GLY A 738 34.84 -25.94 14.08
CA GLY A 738 35.15 -25.86 12.66
C GLY A 738 36.09 -24.72 12.29
N SER A 739 35.99 -23.54 12.92
CA SER A 739 36.94 -22.44 12.66
C SER A 739 38.34 -22.74 13.20
N PHE A 740 38.45 -23.47 14.32
CA PHE A 740 39.74 -23.94 14.83
C PHE A 740 40.40 -24.95 13.88
N GLU A 741 39.70 -26.02 13.47
CA GLU A 741 40.24 -27.06 12.57
C GLU A 741 40.63 -26.54 11.18
N ILE A 742 40.01 -25.43 10.73
CA ILE A 742 40.42 -24.75 9.49
C ILE A 742 41.69 -23.93 9.69
N LEU A 743 41.84 -23.21 10.81
CA LEU A 743 43.00 -22.37 11.09
C LEU A 743 44.27 -23.17 11.43
N LYS A 744 44.14 -24.43 11.87
CA LYS A 744 45.27 -25.38 12.01
C LYS A 744 46.04 -25.64 10.71
N LYS A 745 45.37 -25.50 9.55
CA LYS A 745 45.91 -25.82 8.23
C LYS A 745 46.66 -24.63 7.66
N ARG A 746 47.98 -24.75 7.52
CA ARG A 746 48.85 -23.72 6.94
C ARG A 746 49.58 -24.25 5.70
N VAL A 747 49.90 -23.36 4.77
CA VAL A 747 50.60 -23.72 3.52
C VAL A 747 52.08 -23.39 3.68
N LEU A 748 52.91 -24.41 3.50
CA LEU A 748 54.37 -24.28 3.42
C LEU A 748 54.76 -23.68 2.07
N SER A 749 55.93 -23.03 1.99
CA SER A 749 56.44 -22.39 0.76
C SER A 749 56.60 -23.34 -0.44
N ASN A 750 56.62 -24.66 -0.20
CA ASN A 750 56.64 -25.72 -1.22
C ASN A 750 55.23 -26.14 -1.72
N GLY A 751 54.15 -25.53 -1.21
CA GLY A 751 52.76 -25.85 -1.56
C GLY A 751 52.14 -27.01 -0.78
N SER A 752 52.87 -27.65 0.15
CA SER A 752 52.31 -28.70 1.02
C SER A 752 51.53 -28.11 2.21
N ILE A 753 50.53 -28.85 2.69
CA ILE A 753 49.68 -28.43 3.81
C ILE A 753 50.21 -29.06 5.10
N GLU A 754 50.56 -28.23 6.08
CA GLU A 754 50.93 -28.66 7.42
C GLU A 754 49.73 -28.45 8.37
N THR A 755 49.43 -29.45 9.20
CA THR A 755 48.46 -29.36 10.29
C THR A 755 49.20 -29.33 11.63
N LYS A 756 49.08 -28.22 12.37
CA LYS A 756 49.52 -28.13 13.76
C LYS A 756 48.35 -28.13 14.72
N ASP A 757 48.52 -28.73 15.90
CA ASP A 757 47.48 -28.75 16.95
C ASP A 757 47.30 -27.41 17.69
N THR A 758 48.20 -26.46 17.47
CA THR A 758 48.18 -25.11 18.05
C THR A 758 48.22 -24.02 16.97
N ILE A 759 47.63 -22.87 17.29
CA ILE A 759 47.42 -21.74 16.36
C ILE A 759 47.96 -20.44 16.99
N PRO A 760 48.69 -19.58 16.25
CA PRO A 760 49.16 -18.29 16.78
C PRO A 760 48.01 -17.38 17.25
N ILE A 761 48.17 -16.73 18.40
CA ILE A 761 47.13 -15.83 18.95
C ILE A 761 46.93 -14.59 18.08
N SER A 762 48.00 -14.07 17.46
CA SER A 762 47.96 -12.97 16.48
C SER A 762 47.02 -13.25 15.30
N LEU A 763 47.01 -14.49 14.81
CA LEU A 763 46.13 -14.94 13.73
C LEU A 763 44.66 -14.92 14.17
N VAL A 764 44.38 -15.35 15.41
CA VAL A 764 43.02 -15.31 16.00
C VAL A 764 42.52 -13.88 16.16
N GLN A 765 43.38 -12.96 16.59
CA GLN A 765 43.07 -11.52 16.66
C GLN A 765 42.77 -10.93 15.28
N ALA A 766 43.59 -11.23 14.26
CA ALA A 766 43.36 -10.78 12.89
C ALA A 766 42.02 -11.28 12.29
N VAL A 767 41.64 -12.52 12.59
CA VAL A 767 40.31 -13.04 12.23
C VAL A 767 39.22 -12.29 13.00
N LEU A 768 39.35 -12.10 14.32
CA LEU A 768 38.36 -11.40 15.15
C LEU A 768 38.12 -9.94 14.74
N GLU A 769 39.15 -9.21 14.30
CA GLU A 769 39.01 -7.86 13.74
C GLU A 769 38.12 -7.80 12.50
N SER A 770 38.03 -8.91 11.78
CA SER A 770 37.20 -9.02 10.58
C SER A 770 35.78 -9.49 10.88
N VAL A 771 35.52 -10.16 12.00
CA VAL A 771 34.20 -10.71 12.38
C VAL A 771 33.24 -9.63 12.88
N SER A 772 31.97 -9.67 12.46
CA SER A 772 30.94 -8.73 12.92
C SER A 772 30.40 -9.00 14.35
N ILE A 773 31.24 -8.83 15.38
CA ILE A 773 30.82 -8.89 16.81
C ILE A 773 30.59 -7.50 17.43
N THR A 774 29.89 -7.44 18.56
CA THR A 774 29.74 -6.19 19.32
C THR A 774 31.06 -5.80 19.98
N LYS A 775 31.31 -4.49 20.08
CA LYS A 775 32.58 -3.97 20.63
C LYS A 775 32.91 -4.55 22.02
N TRP A 776 31.92 -4.72 22.90
CA TRP A 776 32.14 -5.29 24.23
C TRP A 776 32.71 -6.73 24.18
N HIS A 777 32.18 -7.59 23.31
CA HIS A 777 32.72 -8.94 23.15
C HIS A 777 34.13 -8.92 22.53
N PHE A 778 34.37 -8.06 21.54
CA PHE A 778 35.68 -7.88 20.94
C PHE A 778 36.73 -7.42 21.97
N ASP A 779 36.41 -6.36 22.72
CA ASP A 779 37.28 -5.81 23.77
C ASP A 779 37.54 -6.88 24.87
N LEU A 780 36.53 -7.65 25.29
CA LEU A 780 36.64 -8.73 26.30
C LEU A 780 37.48 -9.92 25.82
N ILE A 781 37.24 -10.40 24.60
CA ILE A 781 37.95 -11.55 24.03
C ILE A 781 39.40 -11.20 23.76
N ASN A 782 39.68 -10.01 23.21
CA ASN A 782 41.05 -9.57 22.98
C ASN A 782 41.81 -9.34 24.29
N HIS A 783 41.16 -8.89 25.36
CA HIS A 783 41.80 -8.79 26.67
C HIS A 783 42.28 -10.16 27.18
N ASN A 784 41.43 -11.19 27.13
CA ASN A 784 41.79 -12.55 27.54
C ASN A 784 42.83 -13.18 26.60
N LEU A 785 42.76 -12.90 25.29
CA LEU A 785 43.79 -13.34 24.32
C LEU A 785 45.15 -12.68 24.60
N ASN A 786 45.19 -11.38 24.93
CA ASN A 786 46.43 -10.68 25.27
C ASN A 786 47.05 -11.22 26.56
N GLU A 787 46.24 -11.56 27.57
CA GLU A 787 46.76 -12.18 28.81
C GLU A 787 47.38 -13.56 28.53
N LEU A 788 46.75 -14.37 27.67
CA LEU A 788 47.29 -15.66 27.26
C LEU A 788 48.53 -15.51 26.35
N GLN A 789 48.60 -14.49 25.50
CA GLN A 789 49.75 -14.20 24.64
C GLN A 789 51.01 -13.86 25.43
N ASN A 790 50.87 -13.31 26.64
CA ASN A 790 52.00 -13.09 27.55
C ASN A 790 52.55 -14.39 28.18
N VAL A 791 51.84 -15.52 28.04
CA VAL A 791 52.21 -16.82 28.61
C VAL A 791 52.60 -17.82 27.52
N ASN A 792 51.81 -17.93 26.46
CA ASN A 792 52.00 -18.82 25.31
C ASN A 792 51.72 -18.06 24.00
N GLU A 793 52.58 -18.15 23.00
CA GLU A 793 52.34 -17.52 21.68
C GLU A 793 51.22 -18.19 20.87
N ALA A 794 50.91 -19.45 21.18
CA ALA A 794 49.94 -20.28 20.46
C ALA A 794 48.90 -20.94 21.38
N ILE A 795 47.69 -21.12 20.86
CA ILE A 795 46.51 -21.61 21.59
C ILE A 795 46.08 -23.01 21.13
N ASN A 796 45.65 -23.86 22.07
CA ASN A 796 45.09 -25.20 21.79
C ASN A 796 43.55 -25.18 21.65
N LEU A 797 42.96 -26.31 21.24
CA LEU A 797 41.50 -26.42 20.99
C LEU A 797 40.66 -26.10 22.23
N GLU A 798 41.06 -26.57 23.40
CA GLU A 798 40.32 -26.40 24.64
C GLU A 798 40.33 -24.93 25.10
N GLN A 799 41.51 -24.30 25.10
CA GLN A 799 41.67 -22.88 25.39
C GLN A 799 40.88 -22.02 24.40
N TYR A 800 40.94 -22.33 23.09
CA TYR A 800 40.17 -21.61 22.07
C TYR A 800 38.67 -21.72 22.29
N CYS A 801 38.14 -22.92 22.55
CA CYS A 801 36.74 -23.13 22.88
C CYS A 801 36.34 -22.40 24.18
N ASN A 802 37.21 -22.38 25.20
CA ASN A 802 36.97 -21.68 26.47
C ASN A 802 36.90 -20.16 26.29
N ILE A 803 37.77 -19.56 25.47
CA ILE A 803 37.68 -18.13 25.12
C ILE A 803 36.39 -17.84 24.33
N MET A 804 36.04 -18.69 23.36
CA MET A 804 34.84 -18.49 22.54
C MET A 804 33.52 -18.71 23.31
N ARG A 805 33.55 -19.36 24.48
CA ARG A 805 32.42 -19.36 25.46
C ARG A 805 32.14 -17.97 26.03
N LEU A 806 33.10 -17.02 26.02
CA LEU A 806 32.83 -15.63 26.43
C LEU A 806 31.78 -14.93 25.55
N LEU A 807 31.59 -15.41 24.31
CA LEU A 807 30.51 -14.95 23.42
C LEU A 807 29.11 -15.43 23.87
N ASP A 808 28.98 -16.33 24.86
CA ASP A 808 27.71 -16.71 25.49
C ASP A 808 27.28 -15.68 26.57
N LEU A 809 28.19 -14.81 27.03
CA LEU A 809 27.90 -13.81 28.06
C LEU A 809 27.04 -12.66 27.51
N ASN A 810 26.12 -12.18 28.34
CA ASN A 810 25.25 -11.07 27.97
C ASN A 810 25.88 -9.73 28.42
N PRO A 811 26.15 -8.75 27.52
CA PRO A 811 26.65 -7.41 27.90
C PRO A 811 25.62 -6.56 28.67
N ARG A 812 24.49 -7.14 29.07
CA ARG A 812 23.50 -6.57 29.98
C ARG A 812 23.77 -6.94 31.45
N LEU A 813 24.62 -7.94 31.69
CA LEU A 813 24.93 -8.51 33.01
C LEU A 813 26.38 -8.25 33.47
N ALA A 814 27.16 -7.46 32.71
CA ALA A 814 28.45 -6.97 33.21
C ALA A 814 28.19 -6.13 34.46
N PRO A 815 28.74 -6.48 35.64
CA PRO A 815 28.52 -5.70 36.85
C PRO A 815 29.00 -4.27 36.64
N ASP A 816 28.28 -3.30 37.21
CA ASP A 816 28.67 -1.90 37.14
C ASP A 816 30.13 -1.78 37.58
N VAL A 817 30.98 -1.22 36.71
CA VAL A 817 32.29 -0.73 37.12
C VAL A 817 32.02 0.22 38.27
N GLN A 818 32.43 -0.15 39.48
CA GLN A 818 32.26 0.69 40.65
C GLN A 818 32.96 2.01 40.36
N ILE A 819 32.17 3.05 40.08
CA ILE A 819 32.67 4.40 39.97
C ILE A 819 33.28 4.69 41.33
N GLN A 820 34.62 4.74 41.39
CA GLN A 820 35.35 5.00 42.63
C GLN A 820 34.73 6.24 43.28
N ARG A 821 34.25 6.08 44.52
CA ARG A 821 33.60 7.15 45.28
C ARG A 821 34.63 8.23 45.60
N LEU A 822 34.78 9.19 44.69
CA LEU A 822 35.68 10.32 44.83
C LEU A 822 34.87 11.56 45.21
N ASN A 823 34.96 11.87 46.51
CA ASN A 823 34.49 13.06 47.23
C ASN A 823 32.97 13.26 47.39
N GLU A 824 32.54 13.38 48.65
CA GLU A 824 31.18 13.74 49.02
C GLU A 824 30.81 15.16 48.56
N ASN A 825 30.09 15.25 47.45
CA ASN A 825 29.42 16.49 47.03
C ASN A 825 27.90 16.36 47.19
N LEU A 826 27.23 17.50 47.37
CA LEU A 826 25.75 17.61 47.43
C LEU A 826 25.07 16.95 46.22
N LEU A 827 25.75 16.92 45.07
CA LEU A 827 25.34 16.25 43.85
C LEU A 827 25.13 14.73 44.02
N ASP A 828 25.97 14.05 44.80
CA ASP A 828 25.88 12.60 44.98
C ASP A 828 24.86 12.22 46.06
N ARG A 829 24.62 13.11 47.04
CA ARG A 829 23.47 12.99 47.95
C ARG A 829 22.15 13.11 47.17
N LEU A 830 22.05 14.05 46.21
CA LEU A 830 20.87 14.15 45.32
C LEU A 830 20.68 12.93 44.43
N LYS A 831 21.75 12.35 43.87
CA LYS A 831 21.68 11.07 43.12
C LYS A 831 21.23 9.92 44.03
N ALA A 832 21.67 9.87 45.28
CA ALA A 832 21.25 8.85 46.25
C ALA A 832 19.75 8.94 46.57
N VAL A 833 19.19 10.15 46.70
CA VAL A 833 17.73 10.37 46.86
C VAL A 833 16.96 9.81 45.65
N GLY A 834 17.37 10.15 44.43
CA GLY A 834 16.71 9.68 43.19
C GLY A 834 16.83 8.17 42.93
N ARG A 835 17.71 7.46 43.65
CA ARG A 835 17.86 5.99 43.63
C ARG A 835 17.27 5.30 44.86
N SER A 836 16.62 6.05 45.76
CA SER A 836 16.12 5.51 47.03
C SER A 836 14.77 4.80 46.85
N LYS A 837 14.58 3.67 47.53
CA LYS A 837 13.28 2.96 47.57
C LYS A 837 12.14 3.83 48.09
N ALA A 838 12.43 4.83 48.92
CA ALA A 838 11.46 5.82 49.40
C ALA A 838 10.95 6.73 48.27
N PHE A 839 11.83 7.19 47.36
CA PHE A 839 11.43 7.97 46.19
C PHE A 839 10.51 7.17 45.26
N ASP A 840 10.82 5.88 45.05
CA ASP A 840 9.95 4.97 44.30
C ASP A 840 8.59 4.73 44.97
N LEU A 841 8.55 4.63 46.31
CA LEU A 841 7.31 4.50 47.06
C LEU A 841 6.44 5.76 46.92
N ILE A 842 7.03 6.96 47.04
CA ILE A 842 6.31 8.24 46.89
C ILE A 842 5.69 8.33 45.49
N GLY A 843 6.44 8.08 44.42
CA GLY A 843 5.88 8.10 43.06
C GLY A 843 4.77 7.06 42.84
N THR A 844 4.80 5.94 43.57
CA THR A 844 3.72 4.93 43.56
C THR A 844 2.45 5.44 44.28
N ILE A 845 2.61 6.11 45.42
CA ILE A 845 1.49 6.75 46.15
C ILE A 845 0.84 7.84 45.29
N PHE A 846 1.65 8.69 44.64
CA PHE A 846 1.15 9.72 43.73
C PHE A 846 0.44 9.13 42.50
N ALA A 847 0.91 7.99 41.97
CA ALA A 847 0.21 7.26 40.91
C ALA A 847 -1.17 6.78 41.37
N ILE A 848 -1.27 6.12 42.52
CA ILE A 848 -2.54 5.66 43.10
C ILE A 848 -3.49 6.84 43.34
N LEU A 849 -3.01 7.92 43.96
CA LEU A 849 -3.81 9.12 44.22
C LEU A 849 -4.34 9.75 42.93
N SER A 850 -3.51 9.83 41.87
CA SER A 850 -3.96 10.35 40.57
C SER A 850 -5.06 9.50 39.92
N VAL A 851 -5.02 8.17 40.07
CA VAL A 851 -6.05 7.27 39.53
C VAL A 851 -7.33 7.32 40.37
N LEU A 852 -7.23 7.43 41.70
CA LEU A 852 -8.38 7.64 42.57
C LEU A 852 -9.12 8.94 42.22
N LEU A 853 -8.39 10.03 41.97
CA LEU A 853 -8.97 11.30 41.55
C LEU A 853 -9.65 11.22 40.18
N VAL A 854 -9.03 10.56 39.19
CA VAL A 854 -9.66 10.29 37.88
C VAL A 854 -10.92 9.42 38.02
N THR A 855 -10.93 8.46 38.96
CA THR A 855 -12.10 7.61 39.21
C THR A 855 -13.25 8.40 39.84
N ILE A 856 -12.93 9.32 40.77
CA ILE A 856 -13.90 10.28 41.34
C ILE A 856 -14.43 11.24 40.25
N GLU A 857 -13.56 11.74 39.36
CA GLU A 857 -13.93 12.59 38.21
C GLU A 857 -15.00 11.91 37.33
N VAL A 858 -14.72 10.67 36.91
CA VAL A 858 -15.59 9.88 36.03
C VAL A 858 -16.88 9.50 36.74
N GLY A 859 -16.81 9.08 38.01
CA GLY A 859 -17.98 8.72 38.81
C GLY A 859 -18.93 9.89 39.05
N HIS A 860 -18.40 11.05 39.48
CA HIS A 860 -19.20 12.25 39.71
C HIS A 860 -19.88 12.74 38.43
N ARG A 861 -19.19 12.68 37.29
CA ARG A 861 -19.76 13.07 35.98
C ARG A 861 -20.79 12.08 35.44
N HIS A 862 -20.73 10.80 35.81
CA HIS A 862 -21.76 9.83 35.44
C HIS A 862 -23.06 10.04 36.21
N LEU A 863 -22.97 10.52 37.46
CA LEU A 863 -24.13 10.80 38.32
C LEU A 863 -24.78 12.17 38.02
N ASN A 864 -23.99 13.20 37.68
CA ASN A 864 -24.48 14.55 37.46
C ASN A 864 -24.58 14.89 35.96
N THR A 865 -25.80 14.90 35.43
CA THR A 865 -26.11 15.25 34.03
C THR A 865 -26.15 16.77 33.77
N ASN A 866 -26.20 17.60 34.82
CA ASN A 866 -26.26 19.05 34.71
C ASN A 866 -24.93 19.67 34.25
N TYR A 867 -24.94 20.29 33.07
CA TYR A 867 -23.76 20.96 32.48
C TYR A 867 -23.10 22.00 33.42
N ARG A 868 -23.88 22.77 34.18
CA ARG A 868 -23.38 23.80 35.12
C ARG A 868 -22.57 23.20 36.28
N ASP A 869 -23.08 22.13 36.87
CA ASP A 869 -22.44 21.46 38.00
C ASP A 869 -21.15 20.77 37.51
N VAL A 870 -21.22 20.11 36.35
CA VAL A 870 -20.05 19.50 35.69
C VAL A 870 -18.93 20.52 35.45
N VAL A 871 -19.22 21.69 34.88
CA VAL A 871 -18.18 22.72 34.62
C VAL A 871 -17.55 23.24 35.91
N THR A 872 -18.35 23.41 36.98
CA THR A 872 -17.88 23.95 38.27
C THR A 872 -16.86 23.04 38.95
N TYR A 873 -17.07 21.71 38.92
CA TYR A 873 -16.14 20.74 39.52
C TYR A 873 -15.01 20.25 38.58
N LEU A 874 -15.21 20.31 37.26
CA LEU A 874 -14.20 19.87 36.28
C LEU A 874 -12.97 20.79 36.25
N VAL A 875 -13.16 22.12 36.31
CA VAL A 875 -12.06 23.08 36.16
C VAL A 875 -10.97 22.92 37.23
N PRO A 876 -11.27 22.82 38.54
CA PRO A 876 -10.26 22.52 39.56
C PRO A 876 -9.52 21.21 39.32
N LEU A 877 -10.23 20.15 38.88
CA LEU A 877 -9.63 18.83 38.67
C LEU A 877 -8.64 18.80 37.51
N VAL A 878 -8.88 19.59 36.44
CA VAL A 878 -7.93 19.74 35.33
C VAL A 878 -6.59 20.34 35.79
N TYR A 879 -6.62 21.30 36.72
CA TYR A 879 -5.39 21.87 37.31
C TYR A 879 -4.67 20.86 38.22
N VAL A 880 -5.41 20.05 38.97
CA VAL A 880 -4.85 18.96 39.78
C VAL A 880 -4.20 17.89 38.90
N ASN A 881 -4.86 17.46 37.82
CA ASN A 881 -4.31 16.50 36.86
C ASN A 881 -3.06 17.06 36.15
N LEU A 882 -3.05 18.35 35.79
CA LEU A 882 -1.84 19.02 35.28
C LEU A 882 -0.68 19.00 36.30
N SER A 883 -0.97 19.20 37.59
CA SER A 883 0.04 19.16 38.66
C SER A 883 0.65 17.77 38.80
N PHE A 884 -0.16 16.71 38.74
CA PHE A 884 0.34 15.33 38.69
C PHE A 884 1.17 15.06 37.43
N MET A 885 0.76 15.54 36.25
CA MET A 885 1.56 15.40 35.02
C MET A 885 2.96 15.99 35.16
N ILE A 886 3.06 17.21 35.72
CA ILE A 886 4.34 17.89 35.96
C ILE A 886 5.19 17.08 36.95
N TYR A 887 4.59 16.58 38.05
CA TYR A 887 5.28 15.72 39.01
C TYR A 887 5.91 14.49 38.36
N PHE A 888 5.17 13.72 37.55
CA PHE A 888 5.72 12.50 36.93
C PHE A 888 6.82 12.80 35.91
N VAL A 889 6.71 13.89 35.14
CA VAL A 889 7.78 14.30 34.23
C VAL A 889 9.04 14.68 35.02
N LEU A 890 8.91 15.39 36.14
CA LEU A 890 10.02 15.69 37.04
C LEU A 890 10.61 14.42 37.67
N GLU A 891 9.78 13.45 38.09
CA GLU A 891 10.22 12.16 38.62
C GLU A 891 11.12 11.41 37.60
N ILE A 892 10.67 11.34 36.34
CA ILE A 892 11.43 10.71 35.25
C ILE A 892 12.73 11.46 34.94
N LEU A 893 12.70 12.79 34.93
CA LEU A 893 13.91 13.61 34.71
C LEU A 893 14.93 13.41 35.85
N ILE A 894 14.49 13.39 37.10
CA ILE A 894 15.32 13.13 38.28
C ILE A 894 15.92 11.71 38.22
N LYS A 895 15.13 10.69 37.86
CA LYS A 895 15.63 9.32 37.67
C LYS A 895 16.61 9.21 36.50
N ALA A 896 16.29 9.77 35.34
CA ALA A 896 17.16 9.77 34.17
C ALA A 896 18.50 10.50 34.45
N TRP A 897 18.49 11.52 35.29
CA TRP A 897 19.70 12.19 35.78
C TRP A 897 20.45 11.38 36.83
N ALA A 898 19.76 10.79 37.82
CA ALA A 898 20.36 10.06 38.94
C ALA A 898 20.98 8.72 38.52
N TYR A 899 20.36 7.98 37.59
CA TYR A 899 20.92 6.78 36.98
C TYR A 899 21.85 7.09 35.79
N GLY A 900 21.66 8.25 35.15
CA GLY A 900 22.27 8.60 33.87
C GLY A 900 21.43 8.07 32.69
N PRO A 901 21.22 8.87 31.62
CA PRO A 901 20.18 8.57 30.62
C PRO A 901 20.41 7.24 29.89
N SER A 902 21.66 6.90 29.56
CA SER A 902 22.00 5.62 28.92
C SER A 902 21.76 4.39 29.78
N HIS A 903 21.80 4.53 31.12
CA HIS A 903 21.50 3.45 32.05
C HIS A 903 19.99 3.40 32.34
N PHE A 904 19.33 4.55 32.52
CA PHE A 904 17.88 4.64 32.74
C PHE A 904 17.06 3.91 31.66
N PHE A 905 17.32 4.19 30.38
CA PHE A 905 16.63 3.51 29.27
C PHE A 905 17.03 2.02 29.07
N ARG A 906 18.06 1.54 29.78
CA ARG A 906 18.62 0.17 29.63
C ARG A 906 18.33 -0.73 30.84
N SER A 907 18.07 -0.15 32.00
CA SER A 907 17.90 -0.84 33.29
C SER A 907 16.55 -1.56 33.41
N SER A 908 15.44 -0.89 33.06
CA SER A 908 14.09 -1.47 33.17
C SER A 908 13.18 -1.02 32.02
N THR A 909 12.47 -1.97 31.42
CA THR A 909 11.43 -1.72 30.41
C THR A 909 10.26 -0.93 30.98
N ILE A 910 10.00 -1.02 32.28
CA ILE A 910 8.92 -0.31 32.97
C ILE A 910 9.23 1.20 33.01
N HIS A 911 10.47 1.59 33.29
CA HIS A 911 10.87 3.00 33.23
C HIS A 911 10.82 3.59 31.82
N VAL A 912 11.08 2.78 30.79
CA VAL A 912 10.87 3.18 29.39
C VAL A 912 9.38 3.42 29.12
N LEU A 913 8.51 2.50 29.58
CA LEU A 913 7.06 2.65 29.43
C LEU A 913 6.53 3.88 30.17
N GLU A 914 6.90 4.07 31.45
CA GLU A 914 6.56 5.25 32.26
C GLU A 914 6.99 6.54 31.55
N ALA A 915 8.21 6.58 31.00
CA ALA A 915 8.73 7.72 30.24
C ALA A 915 7.92 7.97 28.95
N THR A 916 7.55 6.92 28.21
CA THR A 916 6.74 7.08 26.99
C THR A 916 5.33 7.61 27.30
N VAL A 917 4.66 7.09 28.33
CA VAL A 917 3.32 7.53 28.75
C VAL A 917 3.35 8.97 29.26
N ALA A 918 4.34 9.33 30.07
CA ALA A 918 4.47 10.70 30.56
C ALA A 918 4.75 11.70 29.42
N LEU A 919 5.60 11.31 28.46
CA LEU A 919 5.91 12.15 27.29
C LEU A 919 4.70 12.27 26.35
N SER A 920 3.94 11.20 26.10
CA SER A 920 2.74 11.26 25.25
C SER A 920 1.66 12.16 25.86
N CYS A 921 1.43 12.09 27.18
CA CYS A 921 0.50 13.00 27.86
C CYS A 921 0.97 14.45 27.78
N LEU A 922 2.27 14.72 27.99
CA LEU A 922 2.81 16.08 27.89
C LEU A 922 2.69 16.64 26.46
N ILE A 923 2.96 15.83 25.43
CA ILE A 923 2.77 16.23 24.03
C ILE A 923 1.30 16.51 23.74
N LEU A 924 0.38 15.62 24.14
CA LEU A 924 -1.06 15.78 23.92
C LEU A 924 -1.58 17.07 24.58
N GLN A 925 -1.13 17.34 25.81
CA GLN A 925 -1.50 18.55 26.56
C GLN A 925 -0.86 19.82 25.97
N ALA A 926 0.37 19.76 25.46
CA ALA A 926 1.03 20.89 24.79
C ALA A 926 0.41 21.22 23.43
N VAL A 927 0.07 20.20 22.62
CA VAL A 927 -0.69 20.36 21.37
C VAL A 927 -2.05 21.00 21.65
N TYR A 928 -2.76 20.50 22.67
CA TYR A 928 -4.03 21.08 23.12
C TYR A 928 -3.90 22.56 23.51
N MET A 929 -2.96 22.92 24.40
CA MET A 929 -2.74 24.31 24.80
C MET A 929 -2.35 25.22 23.60
N SER A 930 -1.62 24.68 22.62
CA SER A 930 -1.25 25.40 21.40
C SER A 930 -2.41 25.62 20.43
N LEU A 931 -3.42 24.74 20.41
CA LEU A 931 -4.58 24.84 19.53
C LEU A 931 -5.62 25.85 20.07
N TYR A 932 -5.91 25.80 21.37
CA TYR A 932 -7.04 26.54 21.94
C TYR A 932 -6.69 27.92 22.53
N LYS A 933 -5.40 28.24 22.75
CA LYS A 933 -4.82 29.58 23.03
C LYS A 933 -5.37 30.46 24.17
N THR A 934 -6.52 30.16 24.75
CA THR A 934 -7.14 30.96 25.84
C THR A 934 -6.99 30.28 27.20
N PRO A 935 -6.96 31.05 28.31
CA PRO A 935 -7.14 30.46 29.63
C PRO A 935 -8.52 29.80 29.71
N LEU A 936 -8.59 28.60 30.31
CA LEU A 936 -9.81 27.76 30.45
C LEU A 936 -11.07 28.51 30.93
N VAL A 937 -10.88 29.60 31.68
CA VAL A 937 -11.94 30.43 32.26
C VAL A 937 -12.73 31.23 31.22
N SER A 938 -12.11 31.71 30.12
CA SER A 938 -12.81 32.62 29.19
C SER A 938 -13.80 31.93 28.24
N LEU A 939 -13.71 30.60 28.11
CA LEU A 939 -14.64 29.78 27.30
C LEU A 939 -15.95 29.43 28.03
N VAL A 940 -16.02 29.67 29.34
CA VAL A 940 -17.19 29.35 30.18
C VAL A 940 -18.22 30.50 30.20
N TYR A 941 -17.81 31.72 29.84
CA TYR A 941 -18.58 32.96 30.09
C TYR A 941 -19.19 33.62 28.85
N THR A 942 -19.18 32.97 27.68
CA THR A 942 -19.78 33.50 26.44
C THR A 942 -20.77 32.52 25.84
N ASP A 943 -22.06 32.84 25.93
CA ASP A 943 -23.15 32.07 25.33
C ASP A 943 -23.11 32.14 23.79
N SER A 944 -22.80 31.03 23.12
CA SER A 944 -23.31 30.73 21.77
C SER A 944 -22.96 29.32 21.27
N ILE A 945 -23.73 28.86 20.29
CA ILE A 945 -23.87 27.50 19.74
C ILE A 945 -22.57 26.84 19.22
N GLN A 946 -21.43 27.56 19.11
CA GLN A 946 -20.12 26.94 18.86
C GLN A 946 -19.58 26.09 20.04
N GLN A 947 -20.26 26.13 21.19
CA GLN A 947 -19.84 25.47 22.42
C GLN A 947 -19.84 23.94 22.35
N GLU A 948 -20.78 23.29 21.64
CA GLU A 948 -20.85 21.82 21.61
C GLU A 948 -19.59 21.17 21.02
N ARG A 949 -19.17 21.57 19.80
CA ARG A 949 -18.01 20.95 19.13
C ARG A 949 -16.68 21.19 19.85
N SER A 950 -16.49 22.38 20.41
CA SER A 950 -15.24 22.77 21.08
C SER A 950 -15.10 22.17 22.48
N VAL A 951 -16.20 22.04 23.24
CA VAL A 951 -16.21 21.36 24.54
C VAL A 951 -16.08 19.85 24.37
N PHE A 952 -16.64 19.25 23.31
CA PHE A 952 -16.48 17.82 23.04
C PHE A 952 -15.03 17.43 22.73
N THR A 953 -14.29 18.24 21.96
CA THR A 953 -12.85 17.98 21.68
C THR A 953 -11.95 18.26 22.88
N LEU A 954 -12.23 19.32 23.66
CA LEU A 954 -11.58 19.59 24.95
C LEU A 954 -11.74 18.39 25.90
N TRP A 955 -12.97 17.89 26.03
CA TRP A 955 -13.27 16.75 26.88
C TRP A 955 -12.65 15.43 26.35
N ALA A 956 -12.63 15.21 25.04
CA ALA A 956 -11.96 14.05 24.44
C ALA A 956 -10.44 14.04 24.71
N ALA A 957 -9.78 15.20 24.68
CA ALA A 957 -8.36 15.32 25.03
C ALA A 957 -8.11 15.02 26.52
N ILE A 958 -8.91 15.59 27.43
CA ILE A 958 -8.83 15.31 28.88
C ILE A 958 -9.09 13.82 29.15
N LYS A 959 -10.15 13.24 28.55
CA LYS A 959 -10.46 11.80 28.65
C LYS A 959 -9.28 10.95 28.18
N THR A 960 -8.62 11.31 27.08
CA THR A 960 -7.46 10.58 26.55
C THR A 960 -6.25 10.68 27.49
N CYS A 961 -5.95 11.86 28.03
CA CYS A 961 -4.94 12.02 29.08
C CYS A 961 -5.27 11.17 30.32
N ASN A 962 -6.51 11.24 30.82
CA ASN A 962 -7.00 10.51 32.00
C ASN A 962 -6.95 8.98 31.80
N MET A 963 -7.22 8.48 30.59
CA MET A 963 -7.00 7.07 30.26
C MET A 963 -5.51 6.69 30.30
N LEU A 964 -4.63 7.56 29.80
CA LEU A 964 -3.17 7.36 29.88
C LEU A 964 -2.62 7.41 31.32
N PHE A 965 -3.27 8.14 32.24
CA PHE A 965 -2.95 8.10 33.68
C PHE A 965 -3.16 6.70 34.28
N ILE A 966 -4.22 5.98 33.89
CA ILE A 966 -4.54 4.64 34.43
C ILE A 966 -3.41 3.64 34.15
N TYR A 967 -2.73 3.75 32.99
CA TYR A 967 -1.57 2.90 32.67
C TYR A 967 -0.41 3.03 33.66
N ARG A 968 -0.34 4.08 34.49
CA ARG A 968 0.68 4.18 35.57
C ARG A 968 0.52 3.11 36.64
N LEU A 969 -0.64 2.45 36.76
CA LEU A 969 -0.81 1.27 37.64
C LEU A 969 0.09 0.09 37.26
N ILE A 970 0.64 0.05 36.03
CA ILE A 970 1.64 -0.96 35.61
C ILE A 970 2.87 -0.97 36.54
N ARG A 971 3.19 0.16 37.17
CA ARG A 971 4.24 0.29 38.21
C ARG A 971 4.03 -0.62 39.42
N PHE A 972 2.78 -0.99 39.73
CA PHE A 972 2.45 -1.88 40.84
C PHE A 972 2.72 -3.37 40.53
N LEU A 973 2.62 -3.77 39.25
CA LEU A 973 2.82 -5.16 38.83
C LEU A 973 4.16 -5.79 39.27
N PRO A 974 5.34 -5.14 39.15
CA PRO A 974 6.60 -5.70 39.62
C PRO A 974 6.78 -5.70 41.15
N ALA A 975 5.87 -5.12 41.93
CA ALA A 975 6.06 -4.90 43.37
C ALA A 975 6.06 -6.20 44.20
N SER A 976 5.35 -7.25 43.75
CA SER A 976 5.39 -8.57 44.39
C SER A 976 6.19 -9.58 43.57
N LYS A 977 6.92 -10.49 44.24
CA LYS A 977 7.72 -11.55 43.59
C LYS A 977 6.87 -12.38 42.63
N ASN A 978 5.66 -12.77 43.03
CA ASN A 978 4.78 -13.65 42.26
C ASN A 978 4.21 -12.96 41.02
N ILE A 979 3.69 -11.73 41.14
CA ILE A 979 3.16 -10.99 39.98
C ILE A 979 4.30 -10.63 39.01
N ARG A 980 5.50 -10.30 39.52
CA ARG A 980 6.69 -10.08 38.69
C ARG A 980 7.08 -11.31 37.87
N ILE A 981 6.95 -12.53 38.43
CA ILE A 981 7.16 -13.77 37.67
C ILE A 981 6.09 -13.93 36.60
N ILE A 982 4.80 -13.74 36.92
CA ILE A 982 3.69 -13.87 35.96
C ILE A 982 3.82 -12.88 34.79
N VAL A 983 3.98 -11.60 35.09
CA VAL A 983 4.15 -10.54 34.07
C VAL A 983 5.43 -10.75 33.26
N GLY A 984 6.50 -11.20 33.93
CA GLY A 984 7.72 -11.62 33.26
C GLY A 984 7.50 -12.81 32.32
N THR A 985 6.67 -13.79 32.67
CA THR A 985 6.33 -14.94 31.79
C THR A 985 5.61 -14.44 30.54
N VAL A 986 4.56 -13.61 30.68
CA VAL A 986 3.80 -13.06 29.55
C VAL A 986 4.68 -12.23 28.60
N LEU A 987 5.55 -11.36 29.14
CA LEU A 987 6.44 -10.55 28.31
C LEU A 987 7.49 -11.38 27.56
N ASP A 988 8.02 -12.43 28.17
CA ASP A 988 8.94 -13.34 27.49
C ASP A 988 8.24 -14.31 26.53
N GLU A 989 6.97 -14.64 26.75
CA GLU A 989 6.15 -15.37 25.77
C GLU A 989 5.97 -14.54 24.50
N VAL A 990 5.56 -13.27 24.60
CA VAL A 990 5.42 -12.37 23.44
C VAL A 990 6.76 -12.19 22.73
N ARG A 991 7.85 -12.00 23.49
CA ARG A 991 9.18 -11.73 22.92
C ARG A 991 9.83 -12.94 22.27
N ASN A 992 9.70 -14.14 22.86
CA ASN A 992 10.39 -15.35 22.39
C ASN A 992 9.48 -16.29 21.59
N GLY A 993 8.16 -16.19 21.77
CA GLY A 993 7.12 -16.90 21.03
C GLY A 993 6.79 -16.30 19.65
N GLY A 994 7.48 -15.24 19.21
CA GLY A 994 7.21 -14.58 17.93
C GLY A 994 7.23 -15.51 16.69
N ALA A 995 7.97 -16.63 16.73
CA ALA A 995 7.91 -17.65 15.69
C ALA A 995 6.60 -18.47 15.70
N PHE A 996 6.02 -18.71 16.87
CA PHE A 996 4.70 -19.33 17.00
C PHE A 996 3.59 -18.36 16.61
N PHE A 997 3.59 -17.14 17.18
CA PHE A 997 2.62 -16.11 16.82
C PHE A 997 2.67 -15.75 15.33
N GLY A 998 3.85 -15.79 14.71
CA GLY A 998 4.01 -15.63 13.26
C GLY A 998 3.36 -16.75 12.44
N VAL A 999 3.38 -18.00 12.91
CA VAL A 999 2.68 -19.12 12.25
C VAL A 999 1.15 -18.99 12.46
N LEU A 1000 0.70 -18.66 13.67
CA LEU A 1000 -0.71 -18.41 13.95
C LEU A 1000 -1.27 -17.24 13.11
N PHE A 1001 -0.53 -16.13 13.02
CA PHE A 1001 -0.85 -15.00 12.14
C PHE A 1001 -0.88 -15.40 10.67
N SER A 1002 0.02 -16.29 10.23
CA SER A 1002 0.01 -16.83 8.85
C SER A 1002 -1.27 -17.60 8.55
N CYS A 1003 -1.78 -18.38 9.51
CA CYS A 1003 -3.06 -19.07 9.40
C CYS A 1003 -4.22 -18.07 9.36
N TYR A 1004 -4.27 -17.11 10.28
CA TYR A 1004 -5.26 -16.01 10.28
C TYR A 1004 -5.31 -15.27 8.93
N TYR A 1005 -4.15 -14.93 8.37
CA TYR A 1005 -4.02 -14.22 7.10
C TYR A 1005 -4.54 -15.02 5.90
N ALA A 1006 -4.19 -16.31 5.82
CA ALA A 1006 -4.68 -17.19 4.76
C ALA A 1006 -6.19 -17.43 4.89
N TYR A 1007 -6.68 -17.54 6.12
CA TYR A 1007 -8.09 -17.83 6.40
C TYR A 1007 -9.00 -16.61 6.19
N SER A 1008 -8.57 -15.41 6.60
CA SER A 1008 -9.32 -14.17 6.35
C SER A 1008 -9.49 -13.90 4.86
N LEU A 1009 -8.43 -14.07 4.05
CA LEU A 1009 -8.51 -13.95 2.60
C LEU A 1009 -9.41 -15.00 1.95
N LEU A 1010 -9.41 -16.24 2.46
CA LEU A 1010 -10.36 -17.26 2.01
C LEU A 1010 -11.80 -16.84 2.34
N GLY A 1011 -12.05 -16.32 3.55
CA GLY A 1011 -13.34 -15.77 3.95
C GLY A 1011 -13.81 -14.62 3.08
N MET A 1012 -12.92 -13.70 2.69
CA MET A 1012 -13.25 -12.59 1.79
C MET A 1012 -13.71 -13.05 0.41
N GLU A 1013 -13.04 -14.04 -0.20
CA GLU A 1013 -13.43 -14.55 -1.52
C GLU A 1013 -14.65 -15.49 -1.45
N LEU A 1014 -15.01 -16.03 -0.27
CA LEU A 1014 -16.20 -16.88 -0.06
C LEU A 1014 -17.45 -16.12 0.39
N PHE A 1015 -17.30 -15.06 1.20
CA PHE A 1015 -18.40 -14.41 1.94
C PHE A 1015 -18.44 -12.88 1.79
N GLY A 1016 -17.58 -12.28 0.97
CA GLY A 1016 -17.57 -10.84 0.72
C GLY A 1016 -18.92 -10.35 0.15
N GLY A 1017 -19.56 -9.41 0.83
CA GLY A 1017 -20.87 -8.86 0.49
C GLY A 1017 -22.07 -9.59 1.11
N ALA A 1018 -21.89 -10.80 1.67
CA ALA A 1018 -23.00 -11.64 2.14
C ALA A 1018 -23.82 -10.99 3.26
N VAL A 1019 -23.17 -10.32 4.22
CA VAL A 1019 -23.85 -9.60 5.32
C VAL A 1019 -24.69 -8.43 4.79
N GLY A 1020 -24.24 -7.78 3.70
CA GLY A 1020 -25.01 -6.72 3.04
C GLY A 1020 -26.24 -7.22 2.28
N GLU A 1021 -26.22 -8.43 1.74
CA GLU A 1021 -27.41 -9.06 1.17
C GLU A 1021 -28.40 -9.49 2.26
N LEU A 1022 -27.91 -10.01 3.40
CA LEU A 1022 -28.73 -10.33 4.56
C LEU A 1022 -29.48 -9.09 5.08
N TYR A 1023 -28.79 -7.96 5.22
CA TYR A 1023 -29.40 -6.69 5.65
C TYR A 1023 -30.50 -6.19 4.69
N LYS A 1024 -30.28 -6.29 3.37
CA LYS A 1024 -31.29 -5.95 2.36
C LYS A 1024 -32.54 -6.84 2.49
N ARG A 1025 -32.36 -8.13 2.79
CA ARG A 1025 -33.47 -9.07 2.97
C ARG A 1025 -34.23 -8.82 4.28
N SER A 1026 -33.54 -8.56 5.39
CA SER A 1026 -34.20 -8.31 6.68
C SER A 1026 -35.06 -7.05 6.72
N ASN A 1027 -34.66 -5.99 6.00
CA ASN A 1027 -35.46 -4.77 5.87
C ASN A 1027 -36.77 -4.97 5.07
N ILE A 1028 -36.93 -6.10 4.36
CA ILE A 1028 -38.16 -6.45 3.64
C ILE A 1028 -39.10 -7.27 4.53
N SER A 1029 -38.57 -8.09 5.44
CA SER A 1029 -39.37 -9.02 6.23
C SER A 1029 -39.98 -8.43 7.52
N ASN A 1030 -39.45 -7.31 8.03
CA ASN A 1030 -39.91 -6.59 9.24
C ASN A 1030 -40.03 -7.39 10.57
N GLN A 1031 -39.87 -8.70 10.55
CA GLN A 1031 -39.79 -9.57 11.71
C GLN A 1031 -38.37 -10.10 11.84
N THR A 1032 -37.74 -9.83 12.99
CA THR A 1032 -36.46 -10.43 13.41
C THR A 1032 -36.71 -11.38 14.57
N VAL A 1033 -36.08 -12.56 14.53
CA VAL A 1033 -36.19 -13.55 15.61
C VAL A 1033 -35.25 -13.15 16.75
N CYS A 1034 -35.70 -13.25 18.00
CA CYS A 1034 -34.84 -13.02 19.17
C CYS A 1034 -33.67 -14.02 19.19
N GLY A 1035 -32.46 -13.55 19.52
CA GLY A 1035 -31.22 -14.33 19.47
C GLY A 1035 -30.60 -14.45 18.07
N SER A 1036 -31.18 -13.81 17.05
CA SER A 1036 -30.63 -13.80 15.69
C SER A 1036 -29.48 -12.82 15.50
N TYR A 1037 -28.65 -13.05 14.48
CA TYR A 1037 -27.55 -12.18 14.06
C TYR A 1037 -28.01 -10.73 13.83
N GLN A 1038 -29.20 -10.59 13.26
CA GLN A 1038 -29.85 -9.32 12.93
C GLN A 1038 -30.29 -8.57 14.20
N GLN A 1039 -30.87 -9.28 15.17
CA GLN A 1039 -31.39 -8.71 16.43
C GLN A 1039 -30.27 -8.35 17.43
N LEU A 1040 -29.11 -9.00 17.32
CA LEU A 1040 -27.91 -8.70 18.12
C LEU A 1040 -27.01 -7.60 17.50
N GLU A 1041 -27.42 -7.02 16.37
CA GLU A 1041 -26.69 -5.98 15.62
C GLU A 1041 -25.25 -6.36 15.22
N TYR A 1042 -25.01 -7.62 14.86
CA TYR A 1042 -23.66 -8.10 14.50
C TYR A 1042 -23.16 -7.64 13.11
N TRP A 1043 -23.87 -6.70 12.47
CA TRP A 1043 -23.57 -6.13 11.15
C TRP A 1043 -22.11 -5.72 10.87
N PRO A 1044 -21.31 -5.20 11.84
CA PRO A 1044 -19.89 -4.90 11.60
C PRO A 1044 -18.97 -6.12 11.38
N ASN A 1045 -19.42 -7.33 11.74
CA ASN A 1045 -18.64 -8.57 11.69
C ASN A 1045 -18.74 -9.29 10.33
N GLY A 1046 -18.36 -8.59 9.27
CA GLY A 1046 -18.34 -9.13 7.90
C GLY A 1046 -17.06 -9.87 7.51
N PHE A 1047 -17.04 -10.31 6.25
CA PHE A 1047 -15.83 -10.66 5.49
C PHE A 1047 -15.61 -9.70 4.30
N ASP A 1048 -16.17 -8.48 4.39
CA ASP A 1048 -16.19 -7.53 3.28
C ASP A 1048 -14.83 -6.87 3.02
N ASP A 1049 -13.91 -6.91 3.99
CA ASP A 1049 -12.53 -6.43 3.87
C ASP A 1049 -11.60 -7.25 4.79
N PHE A 1050 -10.29 -7.06 4.63
CA PHE A 1050 -9.29 -7.87 5.33
C PHE A 1050 -9.26 -7.65 6.86
N TYR A 1051 -9.54 -6.44 7.33
CA TYR A 1051 -9.56 -6.09 8.75
C TYR A 1051 -10.84 -6.59 9.43
N SER A 1052 -12.03 -6.36 8.85
CA SER A 1052 -13.28 -6.95 9.38
C SER A 1052 -13.19 -8.47 9.43
N SER A 1053 -12.65 -9.11 8.40
CA SER A 1053 -12.42 -10.57 8.38
C SER A 1053 -11.55 -11.07 9.54
N ILE A 1054 -10.48 -10.35 9.90
CA ILE A 1054 -9.63 -10.71 11.06
C ILE A 1054 -10.41 -10.56 12.37
N VAL A 1055 -11.18 -9.48 12.54
CA VAL A 1055 -11.99 -9.24 13.74
C VAL A 1055 -13.10 -10.29 13.89
N THR A 1056 -13.78 -10.64 12.81
CA THR A 1056 -14.79 -11.72 12.77
C THR A 1056 -14.16 -13.06 13.17
N LEU A 1057 -13.00 -13.43 12.60
CA LEU A 1057 -12.28 -14.67 12.99
C LEU A 1057 -11.78 -14.66 14.43
N TYR A 1058 -11.45 -13.50 14.98
CA TYR A 1058 -11.11 -13.34 16.40
C TYR A 1058 -12.34 -13.55 17.30
N HIS A 1059 -13.50 -12.98 16.96
CA HIS A 1059 -14.74 -13.22 17.70
C HIS A 1059 -15.13 -14.71 17.69
N ILE A 1060 -14.96 -15.40 16.56
CA ILE A 1060 -15.18 -16.86 16.48
C ILE A 1060 -14.15 -17.65 17.29
N MET A 1061 -12.86 -17.23 17.33
CA MET A 1061 -11.83 -17.86 18.17
C MET A 1061 -12.16 -17.81 19.67
N VAL A 1062 -12.87 -16.78 20.13
CA VAL A 1062 -13.32 -16.65 21.53
C VAL A 1062 -14.43 -17.65 21.88
N VAL A 1063 -15.03 -18.34 20.90
CA VAL A 1063 -16.03 -19.42 21.03
C VAL A 1063 -17.38 -18.96 21.61
N ASN A 1064 -17.49 -17.78 22.21
CA ASN A 1064 -18.76 -17.25 22.70
C ASN A 1064 -19.72 -16.91 21.55
N GLN A 1065 -20.97 -17.39 21.62
CA GLN A 1065 -22.04 -17.16 20.62
C GLN A 1065 -21.66 -17.45 19.16
N TRP A 1066 -20.62 -18.26 18.91
CA TRP A 1066 -20.09 -18.49 17.56
C TRP A 1066 -21.13 -19.05 16.57
N PHE A 1067 -22.07 -19.87 17.06
CA PHE A 1067 -23.17 -20.42 16.29
C PHE A 1067 -24.12 -19.35 15.70
N VAL A 1068 -24.23 -18.18 16.31
CA VAL A 1068 -25.00 -17.04 15.78
C VAL A 1068 -24.39 -16.54 14.46
N PHE A 1069 -23.06 -16.46 14.40
CA PHE A 1069 -22.34 -16.13 13.17
C PHE A 1069 -22.57 -17.21 12.11
N VAL A 1070 -22.44 -18.50 12.48
CA VAL A 1070 -22.69 -19.61 11.55
C VAL A 1070 -24.09 -19.56 10.95
N ASN A 1071 -25.11 -19.38 11.80
CA ASN A 1071 -26.50 -19.29 11.37
C ASN A 1071 -26.74 -18.05 10.47
N GLY A 1072 -26.15 -16.89 10.83
CA GLY A 1072 -26.23 -15.67 10.02
C GLY A 1072 -25.60 -15.82 8.63
N PHE A 1073 -24.39 -16.40 8.54
CA PHE A 1073 -23.73 -16.64 7.25
C PHE A 1073 -24.41 -17.76 6.43
N ARG A 1074 -25.04 -18.74 7.08
CA ARG A 1074 -25.89 -19.75 6.42
C ARG A 1074 -27.12 -19.13 5.79
N GLU A 1075 -27.79 -18.21 6.48
CA GLU A 1075 -28.95 -17.47 5.95
C GLU A 1075 -28.54 -16.51 4.82
N ALA A 1076 -27.43 -15.80 4.99
CA ALA A 1076 -26.88 -14.88 4.01
C ALA A 1076 -26.51 -15.58 2.69
N THR A 1077 -25.78 -16.69 2.77
CA THR A 1077 -25.34 -17.48 1.59
C THR A 1077 -26.40 -18.45 1.06
N ASN A 1078 -27.52 -18.61 1.78
CA ASN A 1078 -28.54 -19.64 1.52
C ASN A 1078 -27.95 -21.06 1.35
N SER A 1079 -26.88 -21.39 2.08
CA SER A 1079 -26.09 -22.61 1.88
C SER A 1079 -25.55 -23.17 3.20
N LYS A 1080 -25.85 -24.45 3.47
CA LYS A 1080 -25.34 -25.19 4.63
C LYS A 1080 -23.83 -25.45 4.58
N TRP A 1081 -23.22 -25.38 3.38
CA TRP A 1081 -21.78 -25.62 3.23
C TRP A 1081 -20.92 -24.54 3.88
N SER A 1082 -21.49 -23.35 4.15
CA SER A 1082 -20.81 -22.29 4.92
C SER A 1082 -20.48 -22.70 6.35
N GLU A 1083 -21.25 -23.61 6.96
CA GLU A 1083 -21.01 -24.12 8.32
C GLU A 1083 -19.64 -24.79 8.45
N LEU A 1084 -19.19 -25.52 7.42
CA LEU A 1084 -17.90 -26.22 7.42
C LEU A 1084 -16.72 -25.28 7.61
N TYR A 1085 -16.76 -24.08 7.01
CA TYR A 1085 -15.70 -23.07 7.19
C TYR A 1085 -15.55 -22.71 8.67
N PHE A 1086 -16.64 -22.29 9.31
CA PHE A 1086 -16.60 -21.90 10.72
C PHE A 1086 -16.20 -23.08 11.65
N ILE A 1087 -16.67 -24.29 11.35
CA ILE A 1087 -16.29 -25.51 12.09
C ILE A 1087 -14.79 -25.81 11.94
N PHE A 1088 -14.23 -25.76 10.73
CA PHE A 1088 -12.79 -25.97 10.51
C PHE A 1088 -11.94 -24.90 11.22
N TRP A 1089 -12.38 -23.64 11.20
CA TRP A 1089 -11.69 -22.56 11.93
C TRP A 1089 -11.68 -22.81 13.44
N TYR A 1090 -12.85 -23.07 14.02
CA TYR A 1090 -13.03 -23.39 15.44
C TYR A 1090 -12.15 -24.57 15.86
N LEU A 1091 -12.25 -25.71 15.16
CA LEU A 1091 -11.47 -26.90 15.47
C LEU A 1091 -9.96 -26.66 15.35
N PHE A 1092 -9.50 -25.86 14.39
CA PHE A 1092 -8.08 -25.53 14.25
C PHE A 1092 -7.61 -24.58 15.36
N VAL A 1093 -8.27 -23.43 15.51
CA VAL A 1093 -7.77 -22.34 16.38
C VAL A 1093 -7.89 -22.70 17.86
N THR A 1094 -8.97 -23.37 18.27
CA THR A 1094 -9.20 -23.74 19.67
C THR A 1094 -8.39 -24.97 20.07
N ASN A 1095 -8.38 -26.03 19.26
CA ASN A 1095 -7.71 -27.28 19.65
C ASN A 1095 -6.20 -27.30 19.38
N ILE A 1096 -5.72 -26.52 18.40
CA ILE A 1096 -4.29 -26.43 18.08
C ILE A 1096 -3.72 -25.08 18.53
N GLY A 1097 -4.28 -23.96 18.06
CA GLY A 1097 -3.75 -22.62 18.35
C GLY A 1097 -3.65 -22.32 19.85
N LEU A 1098 -4.78 -22.27 20.54
CA LEU A 1098 -4.83 -21.91 21.97
C LEU A 1098 -4.14 -22.95 22.87
N ASN A 1099 -4.25 -24.24 22.56
CA ASN A 1099 -3.56 -25.29 23.31
C ASN A 1099 -2.03 -25.21 23.19
N ILE A 1100 -1.49 -24.76 22.04
CA ILE A 1100 -0.04 -24.50 21.93
C ILE A 1100 0.35 -23.27 22.75
N CYS A 1101 -0.45 -22.19 22.77
CA CYS A 1101 -0.19 -21.05 23.67
C CYS A 1101 -0.04 -21.54 25.12
N LEU A 1102 -1.04 -22.26 25.64
CA LEU A 1102 -1.04 -22.81 27.00
C LEU A 1102 0.21 -23.66 27.29
N ALA A 1103 0.65 -24.47 26.33
CA ALA A 1103 1.85 -25.29 26.47
C ALA A 1103 3.14 -24.46 26.58
N LEU A 1104 3.28 -23.42 25.75
CA LEU A 1104 4.43 -22.52 25.74
C LEU A 1104 4.46 -21.63 26.99
N SER A 1105 3.31 -21.10 27.43
CA SER A 1105 3.19 -20.32 28.68
C SER A 1105 3.61 -21.16 29.89
N GLY A 1106 3.16 -22.42 29.95
CA GLY A 1106 3.49 -23.36 31.03
C GLY A 1106 4.98 -23.68 31.12
N ASP A 1107 5.62 -24.01 30.00
CA ASP A 1107 7.07 -24.32 29.93
C ASP A 1107 7.92 -23.13 30.41
N ILE A 1108 7.60 -21.90 29.96
CA ILE A 1108 8.29 -20.68 30.42
C ILE A 1108 8.02 -20.40 31.90
N HIS A 1109 6.79 -20.61 32.39
CA HIS A 1109 6.44 -20.40 33.79
C HIS A 1109 7.19 -21.35 34.72
N ASP A 1110 7.20 -22.65 34.42
CA ASP A 1110 7.88 -23.68 35.21
C ASP A 1110 9.38 -23.38 35.32
N ALA A 1111 10.04 -23.05 34.20
CA ALA A 1111 11.46 -22.71 34.17
C ALA A 1111 11.78 -21.46 35.01
N LYS A 1112 10.93 -20.43 34.95
CA LYS A 1112 11.09 -19.21 35.78
C LYS A 1112 10.83 -19.46 37.26
N LYS A 1113 9.84 -20.30 37.61
CA LYS A 1113 9.49 -20.61 38.99
C LYS A 1113 10.64 -21.35 39.69
N LYS A 1114 11.17 -22.42 39.07
CA LYS A 1114 12.37 -23.14 39.56
C LYS A 1114 13.52 -22.19 39.93
N ARG A 1115 13.80 -21.19 39.10
CA ARG A 1115 14.85 -20.18 39.33
C ARG A 1115 14.52 -19.20 40.44
N ALA A 1116 13.27 -18.75 40.52
CA ALA A 1116 12.83 -17.86 41.59
C ALA A 1116 12.93 -18.52 42.97
N ASP A 1117 12.79 -19.84 43.04
CA ASP A 1117 12.96 -20.63 44.26
C ASP A 1117 14.46 -20.84 44.60
N GLN A 1118 15.35 -20.88 43.60
CA GLN A 1118 16.82 -20.91 43.75
C GLN A 1118 17.46 -19.56 44.15
N GLN A 1119 16.67 -18.55 44.52
CA GLN A 1119 17.10 -17.22 45.00
C GLN A 1119 17.99 -16.37 44.06
N GLU A 1120 18.16 -16.74 42.78
CA GLU A 1120 18.81 -15.83 41.81
C GLU A 1120 17.95 -14.56 41.60
N GLU A 1121 18.55 -13.37 41.69
CA GLU A 1121 17.86 -12.12 41.38
C GLU A 1121 17.50 -12.06 39.88
N LEU A 1122 16.22 -12.32 39.61
CA LEU A 1122 15.70 -12.68 38.31
C LEU A 1122 15.50 -11.48 37.36
N ILE A 1123 16.57 -10.69 37.11
CA ILE A 1123 16.66 -9.73 35.99
C ILE A 1123 17.04 -10.52 34.72
N VAL A 1124 16.23 -11.53 34.41
CA VAL A 1124 16.47 -12.43 33.28
C VAL A 1124 16.03 -11.75 32.00
N SER A 1125 16.98 -11.57 31.07
CA SER A 1125 16.76 -10.85 29.82
C SER A 1125 16.80 -11.75 28.58
N ASN A 1126 17.23 -13.01 28.64
CA ASN A 1126 17.28 -13.90 27.48
C ASN A 1126 16.82 -15.33 27.81
N MET A 1127 16.31 -16.03 26.80
CA MET A 1127 15.84 -17.42 26.93
C MET A 1127 16.94 -18.41 27.35
N TYR A 1128 18.19 -18.21 26.89
CA TYR A 1128 19.34 -19.00 27.33
C TYR A 1128 19.54 -18.94 28.85
N ASP A 1129 19.39 -17.74 29.43
CA ASP A 1129 19.49 -17.56 30.87
C ASP A 1129 18.37 -18.35 31.57
N ILE A 1130 17.09 -18.21 31.15
CA ILE A 1130 15.94 -18.95 31.73
C ILE A 1130 16.21 -20.46 31.84
N TYR A 1131 16.72 -21.09 30.79
CA TYR A 1131 16.89 -22.55 30.75
C TYR A 1131 18.28 -23.05 31.21
N ARG A 1132 19.22 -22.17 31.57
CA ARG A 1132 20.65 -22.52 31.81
C ARG A 1132 20.91 -23.73 32.73
N ALA A 1133 20.05 -23.98 33.71
CA ALA A 1133 20.17 -25.12 34.63
C ALA A 1133 19.74 -26.46 34.02
N ASP A 1134 18.82 -26.45 33.06
CA ASP A 1134 18.31 -27.64 32.35
C ASP A 1134 19.12 -27.92 31.06
N ILE A 1135 20.05 -27.04 30.66
CA ILE A 1135 20.91 -27.19 29.47
C ILE A 1135 22.07 -28.14 29.78
N LYS A 1136 22.12 -29.27 29.07
CA LYS A 1136 23.33 -30.10 28.94
C LYS A 1136 24.18 -29.57 27.78
N GLU A 1137 25.47 -29.32 28.02
CA GLU A 1137 26.41 -29.03 26.93
C GLU A 1137 26.52 -30.25 26.00
N PRO A 1138 26.60 -30.04 24.67
CA PRO A 1138 26.78 -31.13 23.72
C PRO A 1138 28.13 -31.83 23.92
N SER A 1139 28.16 -33.16 23.80
CA SER A 1139 29.39 -33.93 23.93
C SER A 1139 30.33 -33.71 22.74
N SER A 1140 31.65 -33.80 22.97
CA SER A 1140 32.67 -33.66 21.93
C SER A 1140 32.41 -34.58 20.73
N ASP A 1141 32.00 -35.82 20.98
CA ASP A 1141 31.70 -36.81 19.93
C ASP A 1141 30.54 -36.36 19.04
N GLN A 1142 29.48 -35.76 19.60
CA GLN A 1142 28.36 -35.22 18.82
C GLN A 1142 28.78 -34.03 17.95
N ILE A 1143 29.73 -33.22 18.44
CA ILE A 1143 30.27 -32.07 17.68
C ILE A 1143 31.15 -32.58 16.54
N VAL A 1144 32.06 -33.52 16.81
CA VAL A 1144 32.97 -34.13 15.82
C VAL A 1144 32.20 -34.96 14.79
N GLN A 1145 31.27 -35.81 15.19
CA GLN A 1145 30.42 -36.59 14.29
C GLN A 1145 29.66 -35.67 13.33
N ARG A 1146 29.10 -34.57 13.84
CA ARG A 1146 28.38 -33.58 13.04
C ARG A 1146 29.31 -32.84 12.08
N LEU A 1147 30.52 -32.48 12.52
CA LEU A 1147 31.56 -31.87 11.68
C LEU A 1147 31.97 -32.80 10.52
N ASN A 1148 32.19 -34.08 10.81
CA ASN A 1148 32.61 -35.09 9.84
C ASN A 1148 31.50 -35.44 8.83
N GLN A 1149 30.23 -35.29 9.21
CA GLN A 1149 29.06 -35.46 8.33
C GLN A 1149 28.84 -34.28 7.36
N HIS A 1150 29.56 -33.15 7.49
CA HIS A 1150 29.37 -32.00 6.60
C HIS A 1150 30.07 -32.20 5.24
N PRO A 1151 29.30 -32.25 4.12
CA PRO A 1151 29.83 -32.63 2.81
C PRO A 1151 30.82 -31.64 2.19
N TYR A 1152 30.97 -30.43 2.76
CA TYR A 1152 31.86 -29.39 2.27
C TYR A 1152 33.11 -29.16 3.14
N ILE A 1153 33.26 -29.90 4.24
CA ILE A 1153 34.45 -29.80 5.13
C ILE A 1153 35.53 -30.80 4.72
N ASN A 1154 35.14 -31.95 4.16
CA ASN A 1154 36.06 -33.00 3.74
C ASN A 1154 36.70 -32.76 2.35
N PHE A 1155 36.18 -31.82 1.54
CA PHE A 1155 36.74 -31.45 0.24
C PHE A 1155 37.64 -30.21 0.34
N LEU A 1156 38.75 -30.35 1.07
CA LEU A 1156 39.80 -29.32 1.18
C LEU A 1156 40.98 -29.56 0.21
N ASP A 1157 40.69 -30.13 -0.98
CA ASP A 1157 41.60 -30.13 -2.13
C ASP A 1157 41.69 -28.72 -2.74
N TYR A 1158 42.48 -27.86 -2.09
CA TYR A 1158 42.72 -26.47 -2.48
C TYR A 1158 43.65 -26.30 -3.70
N THR A 1159 43.60 -27.24 -4.66
CA THR A 1159 44.56 -27.36 -5.76
C THR A 1159 43.98 -27.17 -7.17
N SER A 1160 42.65 -27.10 -7.33
CA SER A 1160 42.00 -27.10 -8.66
C SER A 1160 41.76 -25.72 -9.31
N ASP A 1161 42.01 -24.60 -8.63
CA ASP A 1161 41.92 -23.24 -9.23
C ASP A 1161 43.15 -22.89 -10.12
N ARG A 1162 43.80 -23.90 -10.73
CA ARG A 1162 44.69 -23.72 -11.89
C ARG A 1162 43.91 -24.07 -13.15
N PHE A 1163 43.87 -23.12 -14.09
CA PHE A 1163 43.16 -23.15 -15.37
C PHE A 1163 41.63 -23.11 -15.29
N ILE A 1164 41.07 -21.92 -15.51
CA ILE A 1164 40.30 -21.60 -16.74
C ILE A 1164 40.36 -20.07 -16.93
N TYR A 1165 41.10 -19.66 -17.96
CA TYR A 1165 40.98 -18.36 -18.61
C TYR A 1165 40.52 -18.65 -20.05
N THR A 1166 39.21 -18.76 -20.24
CA THR A 1166 38.50 -18.76 -21.54
C THR A 1166 37.11 -18.21 -21.29
#